data_AF-A0A256XUE7-F1
#
_entry.id   AF-A0A256XUE7-F1
#
_cell.length_a   1.000
_cell.length_b   1.000
_cell.length_c   1.000
_cell.angle_alpha   90.00
_cell.angle_beta   90.00
_cell.angle_gamma   90.00
#
_symmetry.space_group_name_H-M   'P 1'
#
loop_
_entity.id
_entity.type
_entity.pdbx_description
1 polymer ?
#
loop_
_entity_poly.entity_id
_entity_poly.type
_entity_poly.pdbx_seq_one_letter_code
_entity_poly.pdbx_strand_id
1 'polypeptide(L)'
;MKTTAIFVLTVVVIVGMFALFSTFYTQGPLTILTIPGASPATDTLEVRNVYMGDYICKDTPVLTDYHLKGLNPSYIIGNYKTQAIQQVRNCIPGTFNGGQLIFNTDNRGVTSDFLYYNDYIFDYLLDFTGGLASKITDNELEEIKDKDLNILGSKCTILDAKTTGNQIELRLWCSSGRIDLTDNDYTDNKYQAFGAKINGQNAADVMIKATRTGDILTISTINYRVPAMAATGSEVYVAPGTCVSGYLKYPQSMLNEFDICYKGLGKASTRAGTTAAGNPNFEIKNIGSHGYKLYFINNRGNMVELPLADTTGGLHYGDRNNNLYFTEAPNPGAPNINQGDFFVVNGQDNSLRDAVSCVIKFSSIDTTNNVVQFVDSSTGSRSATYSPATNQGMLNICAGSFLFQVDPANARLAIDNNGDGQINGNTVWVALAGGVRMRPSGMSFDIITNRQLFEDRTTNEVTTFNIIATGNRIDLQVPSPQGNFELQYVGDNWNKGMTDYGILWEYYEKRPGRLRLTIPSRQLAAGVWAGGTLPGKGQAGGTIVFTTAKSKILEPAKERPAAKKSFCGGGSVEAGEECDPPGTFCLYEDPVTKATLKGKCGPDCKCIWPKPKCGNQVKENREQCEVAEHCGTGYECINCKCVKEEKKETKLAEKEQPVQIKPVCGNQILEQGEVCEYGYPCPQGYVCNACKCQEIPKQEPKGFFSKIIDWFKNLF
;
A
#
# COMPACT_ATOMS: atom_id res chain seq x y z
N MET A 1 63.30 28.43 -50.58
CA MET A 1 61.83 28.38 -50.77
C MET A 1 61.32 27.01 -50.33
N LYS A 2 60.89 26.86 -49.07
CA LYS A 2 60.12 25.71 -48.52
C LYS A 2 59.96 25.90 -47.01
N THR A 3 59.01 26.73 -46.56
CA THR A 3 58.58 26.82 -45.14
C THR A 3 57.32 27.69 -44.98
N THR A 4 56.27 27.45 -45.79
CA THR A 4 55.04 28.26 -45.66
C THR A 4 53.74 27.50 -45.94
N ALA A 5 53.76 26.15 -45.92
CA ALA A 5 52.57 25.35 -46.26
C ALA A 5 52.03 24.46 -45.11
N ILE A 6 52.72 24.37 -43.96
CA ILE A 6 52.30 23.45 -42.88
C ILE A 6 51.47 24.16 -41.80
N PHE A 7 51.58 25.49 -41.64
CA PHE A 7 50.86 26.20 -40.58
C PHE A 7 49.36 26.44 -40.85
N VAL A 8 48.92 26.40 -42.11
CA VAL A 8 47.51 26.68 -42.46
C VAL A 8 46.62 25.46 -42.27
N LEU A 9 47.17 24.24 -42.40
CA LEU A 9 46.36 23.01 -42.23
C LEU A 9 46.06 22.70 -40.76
N THR A 10 46.98 23.04 -39.83
CA THR A 10 46.79 22.78 -38.39
C THR A 10 45.78 23.75 -37.75
N VAL A 11 45.67 24.99 -38.25
CA VAL A 11 44.69 25.97 -37.74
C VAL A 11 43.26 25.65 -38.20
N VAL A 12 43.08 25.09 -39.40
CA VAL A 12 41.73 24.69 -39.90
C VAL A 12 41.18 23.47 -39.15
N VAL A 13 42.05 22.55 -38.69
CA VAL A 13 41.61 21.39 -37.88
C VAL A 13 41.26 21.79 -36.44
N ILE A 14 41.93 22.79 -35.86
CA ILE A 14 41.63 23.28 -34.50
C ILE A 14 40.36 24.15 -34.49
N VAL A 15 40.12 24.96 -35.52
CA VAL A 15 38.87 25.74 -35.64
C VAL A 15 37.67 24.85 -36.03
N GLY A 16 37.90 23.80 -36.83
CA GLY A 16 36.88 22.80 -37.17
C GLY A 16 36.44 21.92 -35.98
N MET A 17 37.35 21.60 -35.04
CA MET A 17 36.99 20.88 -33.81
C MET A 17 36.25 21.75 -32.79
N PHE A 18 36.50 23.06 -32.74
CA PHE A 18 35.72 23.98 -31.88
C PHE A 18 34.29 24.23 -32.41
N ALA A 19 34.06 24.12 -33.72
CA ALA A 19 32.72 24.24 -34.32
C ALA A 19 31.84 22.99 -34.14
N LEU A 20 32.43 21.81 -33.89
CA LEU A 20 31.69 20.57 -33.61
C LEU A 20 31.40 20.32 -32.13
N PHE A 21 32.08 21.02 -31.21
CA PHE A 21 31.78 20.96 -29.76
C PHE A 21 30.81 22.05 -29.28
N SER A 22 30.48 23.03 -30.11
CA SER A 22 29.57 24.15 -29.74
C SER A 22 28.09 23.89 -30.05
N THR A 23 27.73 22.76 -30.66
CA THR A 23 26.33 22.41 -30.98
C THR A 23 25.63 21.53 -29.93
N PHE A 24 26.27 21.22 -28.80
CA PHE A 24 25.68 20.41 -27.71
C PHE A 24 25.58 21.11 -26.35
N TYR A 25 25.61 22.44 -26.26
CA TYR A 25 25.26 23.16 -25.01
C TYR A 25 24.71 24.55 -25.31
N THR A 26 23.53 24.62 -25.94
CA THR A 26 22.65 25.77 -25.72
C THR A 26 21.64 25.37 -24.65
N GLN A 27 22.02 25.58 -23.39
CA GLN A 27 20.99 25.74 -22.37
C GLN A 27 20.22 27.00 -22.76
N GLY A 28 19.02 26.82 -23.33
CA GLY A 28 18.07 27.90 -23.43
C GLY A 28 17.88 28.53 -22.04
N PRO A 29 17.50 29.82 -21.97
CA PRO A 29 17.18 30.43 -20.69
C PRO A 29 16.21 29.49 -19.95
N LEU A 30 16.59 29.07 -18.74
CA LEU A 30 15.71 28.40 -17.81
C LEU A 30 14.47 29.28 -17.69
N THR A 31 13.40 28.92 -18.40
CA THR A 31 12.09 29.49 -18.19
C THR A 31 11.70 29.01 -16.80
N ILE A 32 11.96 29.82 -15.79
CA ILE A 32 11.44 29.63 -14.45
C ILE A 32 9.93 29.74 -14.60
N LEU A 33 9.28 28.60 -14.80
CA LEU A 33 7.84 28.46 -14.70
C LEU A 33 7.50 28.81 -13.25
N THR A 34 7.18 30.07 -13.01
CA THR A 34 6.65 30.53 -11.73
C THR A 34 5.25 29.94 -11.63
N ILE A 35 5.15 28.75 -11.04
CA ILE A 35 3.86 28.12 -10.74
C ILE A 35 3.19 29.01 -9.69
N PRO A 36 2.09 29.72 -10.02
CA PRO A 36 1.45 30.61 -9.07
C PRO A 36 0.83 29.77 -7.96
N GLY A 37 1.30 29.96 -6.72
CA GLY A 37 0.70 29.35 -5.52
C GLY A 37 1.11 27.91 -5.24
N ALA A 38 2.40 27.58 -5.34
CA ALA A 38 2.90 26.31 -4.80
C ALA A 38 2.50 26.20 -3.32
N SER A 39 1.64 25.24 -3.00
CA SER A 39 1.29 24.91 -1.62
C SER A 39 2.58 24.65 -0.85
N PRO A 40 2.71 25.12 0.40
CA PRO A 40 3.89 24.82 1.20
C PRO A 40 4.11 23.31 1.25
N ALA A 41 5.36 22.89 1.08
CA ALA A 41 5.75 21.49 1.18
C ALA A 41 5.31 20.94 2.54
N THR A 42 4.72 19.76 2.52
CA THR A 42 4.25 19.09 3.74
C THR A 42 5.10 17.85 4.00
N ASP A 43 4.88 17.18 5.13
CA ASP A 43 5.56 15.91 5.41
C ASP A 43 5.02 14.76 4.51
N THR A 44 3.94 14.99 3.74
CA THR A 44 3.18 13.96 3.02
C THR A 44 2.67 14.43 1.66
N LEU A 45 2.98 13.74 0.57
CA LEU A 45 2.40 13.99 -0.75
C LEU A 45 1.45 12.83 -1.12
N GLU A 46 0.19 13.15 -1.43
CA GLU A 46 -0.74 12.18 -2.00
C GLU A 46 -0.81 12.31 -3.53
N VAL A 47 -0.40 11.27 -4.24
CA VAL A 47 -0.60 11.11 -5.68
C VAL A 47 -1.85 10.27 -5.89
N ARG A 48 -2.90 10.92 -6.40
CA ARG A 48 -4.21 10.31 -6.64
C ARG A 48 -4.37 9.99 -8.12
N ASN A 49 -5.22 9.02 -8.41
CA ASN A 49 -5.56 8.63 -9.77
C ASN A 49 -4.39 8.02 -10.56
N VAL A 50 -3.53 7.24 -9.89
CA VAL A 50 -2.59 6.36 -10.61
C VAL A 50 -3.38 5.15 -11.07
N TYR A 51 -3.48 4.91 -12.37
CA TYR A 51 -4.41 3.93 -12.89
C TYR A 51 -3.83 2.53 -13.00
N MET A 52 -4.70 1.52 -13.09
CA MET A 52 -4.30 0.14 -13.28
C MET A 52 -3.47 -0.02 -14.56
N GLY A 53 -2.29 -0.60 -14.44
CA GLY A 53 -1.28 -0.71 -15.49
C GLY A 53 -0.33 0.49 -15.62
N ASP A 54 -0.67 1.66 -15.05
CA ASP A 54 0.20 2.84 -15.06
C ASP A 54 1.30 2.73 -13.99
N TYR A 55 2.44 3.34 -14.28
CA TYR A 55 3.53 3.55 -13.33
C TYR A 55 3.34 4.88 -12.58
N ILE A 56 3.74 4.93 -11.30
CA ILE A 56 3.72 6.17 -10.51
C ILE A 56 4.56 7.27 -11.17
N CYS A 57 5.61 6.86 -11.88
CA CYS A 57 6.48 7.71 -12.68
C CYS A 57 5.73 8.64 -13.65
N LYS A 58 4.57 8.21 -14.17
CA LYS A 58 3.77 8.98 -15.13
C LYS A 58 3.28 10.29 -14.54
N ASP A 59 2.85 10.26 -13.27
CA ASP A 59 2.27 11.42 -12.60
C ASP A 59 3.28 12.12 -11.69
N THR A 60 4.31 11.42 -11.21
CA THR A 60 5.30 11.96 -10.29
C THR A 60 6.68 11.33 -10.52
N PRO A 61 7.42 11.73 -11.56
CA PRO A 61 8.73 11.14 -11.87
C PRO A 61 9.82 11.53 -10.86
N VAL A 62 9.73 12.75 -10.31
CA VAL A 62 10.72 13.31 -9.37
C VAL A 62 10.00 14.09 -8.27
N LEU A 63 10.44 13.85 -7.03
CA LEU A 63 10.07 14.59 -5.83
C LEU A 63 11.23 15.50 -5.42
N THR A 64 10.89 16.70 -4.96
CA THR A 64 11.84 17.75 -4.57
C THR A 64 11.32 18.43 -3.30
N ASP A 65 12.01 19.47 -2.86
CA ASP A 65 11.60 20.36 -1.78
C ASP A 65 10.22 21.03 -1.99
N TYR A 66 9.73 21.17 -3.23
CA TYR A 66 8.36 21.61 -3.50
C TYR A 66 7.29 20.59 -3.07
N HIS A 67 7.66 19.32 -2.97
CA HIS A 67 6.73 18.21 -2.74
C HIS A 67 6.75 17.74 -1.30
N LEU A 68 7.94 17.55 -0.73
CA LEU A 68 8.13 17.01 0.61
C LEU A 68 9.09 17.90 1.41
N LYS A 69 8.67 18.31 2.61
CA LYS A 69 9.48 19.13 3.51
C LYS A 69 10.83 18.49 3.86
N GLY A 70 10.89 17.16 3.94
CA GLY A 70 12.15 16.43 4.17
C GLY A 70 13.19 16.59 3.06
N LEU A 71 12.79 17.04 1.87
CA LEU A 71 13.69 17.29 0.73
C LEU A 71 14.22 18.72 0.66
N ASN A 72 13.90 19.56 1.66
CA ASN A 72 14.44 20.92 1.72
C ASN A 72 15.98 20.90 1.60
N PRO A 73 16.56 21.82 0.80
CA PRO A 73 18.00 21.92 0.69
C PRO A 73 18.63 22.13 2.07
N SER A 74 19.76 21.47 2.31
CA SER A 74 20.54 21.66 3.53
C SER A 74 21.89 22.27 3.22
N TYR A 75 22.59 22.74 4.25
CA TYR A 75 23.93 23.29 4.10
C TYR A 75 24.89 22.51 4.97
N ILE A 76 25.98 22.05 4.36
CA ILE A 76 27.13 21.51 5.08
C ILE A 76 28.08 22.67 5.32
N ILE A 77 28.46 22.90 6.59
CA ILE A 77 29.36 23.97 7.01
C ILE A 77 30.76 23.37 7.27
N GLY A 78 31.55 23.26 6.20
CA GLY A 78 32.98 22.97 6.27
C GLY A 78 33.79 24.26 6.31
N ASN A 79 34.96 24.24 5.66
CA ASN A 79 35.69 25.47 5.32
C ASN A 79 34.91 26.33 4.31
N TYR A 80 34.05 25.67 3.52
CA TYR A 80 33.10 26.30 2.62
C TYR A 80 31.67 25.91 3.02
N LYS A 81 30.73 26.81 2.77
CA LYS A 81 29.30 26.53 2.91
C LYS A 81 28.82 25.92 1.60
N THR A 82 28.61 24.60 1.59
CA THR A 82 28.11 23.86 0.42
C THR A 82 26.63 23.56 0.60
N GLN A 83 25.82 23.89 -0.41
CA GLN A 83 24.40 23.53 -0.42
C GLN A 83 24.22 22.10 -0.94
N ALA A 84 23.43 21.29 -0.24
CA ALA A 84 23.03 19.95 -0.65
C ALA A 84 21.56 19.98 -1.08
N ILE A 85 21.31 19.81 -2.37
CA ILE A 85 19.98 19.71 -2.98
C ILE A 85 19.58 18.22 -2.99
N GLN A 86 18.34 17.93 -2.62
CA GLN A 86 17.84 16.56 -2.48
C GLN A 86 16.71 16.29 -3.48
N GLN A 87 16.70 15.10 -4.07
CA GLN A 87 15.61 14.64 -4.94
C GLN A 87 15.33 13.16 -4.73
N VAL A 88 14.05 12.75 -4.82
CA VAL A 88 13.68 11.33 -4.93
C VAL A 88 13.09 11.11 -6.32
N ARG A 89 13.74 10.29 -7.13
CA ARG A 89 13.31 9.92 -8.47
C ARG A 89 12.58 8.60 -8.41
N ASN A 90 11.31 8.60 -8.77
CA ASN A 90 10.48 7.39 -8.82
C ASN A 90 10.77 6.55 -10.07
N CYS A 91 11.49 7.11 -11.04
CA CYS A 91 11.92 6.43 -12.24
C CYS A 91 13.11 7.14 -12.87
N ILE A 92 13.83 6.41 -13.72
CA ILE A 92 14.83 6.96 -14.63
C ILE A 92 14.56 6.31 -15.98
N PRO A 93 14.09 7.08 -16.99
CA PRO A 93 13.75 6.53 -18.31
C PRO A 93 14.87 5.67 -18.89
N GLY A 94 14.52 4.44 -19.32
CA GLY A 94 15.48 3.47 -19.84
C GLY A 94 16.32 2.74 -18.78
N THR A 95 16.21 3.10 -17.50
CA THR A 95 16.84 2.38 -16.38
C THR A 95 15.80 1.63 -15.56
N PHE A 96 14.81 2.32 -14.98
CA PHE A 96 13.72 1.69 -14.23
C PHE A 96 12.45 2.57 -14.25
N ASN A 97 11.27 1.93 -14.17
CA ASN A 97 9.98 2.60 -14.31
C ASN A 97 9.28 2.93 -12.98
N GLY A 98 9.81 2.43 -11.86
CA GLY A 98 9.23 2.61 -10.53
C GLY A 98 8.06 1.68 -10.27
N GLY A 99 7.21 2.06 -9.31
CA GLY A 99 6.04 1.28 -8.93
C GLY A 99 4.97 1.31 -10.01
N GLN A 100 4.35 0.17 -10.28
CA GLN A 100 3.22 0.00 -11.19
C GLN A 100 2.00 -0.43 -10.40
N LEU A 101 0.84 0.16 -10.69
CA LEU A 101 -0.40 -0.35 -10.11
C LEU A 101 -0.88 -1.56 -10.91
N ILE A 102 -1.01 -2.73 -10.29
CA ILE A 102 -1.46 -3.96 -10.96
C ILE A 102 -2.53 -4.69 -10.13
N PHE A 103 -3.28 -5.58 -10.76
CA PHE A 103 -4.12 -6.56 -10.08
C PHE A 103 -3.55 -7.94 -10.38
N ASN A 104 -3.08 -8.63 -9.35
CA ASN A 104 -2.38 -9.90 -9.51
C ASN A 104 -2.54 -10.74 -8.25
N THR A 105 -1.98 -11.95 -8.26
CA THR A 105 -1.81 -12.80 -7.10
C THR A 105 -0.35 -12.74 -6.67
N ASP A 106 -0.11 -12.31 -5.43
CA ASP A 106 1.26 -12.23 -4.90
C ASP A 106 1.83 -13.63 -4.61
N ASN A 107 3.10 -13.68 -4.23
CA ASN A 107 3.79 -14.92 -3.89
C ASN A 107 3.25 -15.64 -2.62
N ARG A 108 2.31 -15.03 -1.89
CA ARG A 108 1.60 -15.65 -0.76
C ARG A 108 0.25 -16.22 -1.19
N GLY A 109 -0.11 -16.12 -2.46
CA GLY A 109 -1.41 -16.53 -2.99
C GLY A 109 -2.52 -15.52 -2.71
N VAL A 110 -2.19 -14.28 -2.33
CA VAL A 110 -3.17 -13.24 -2.08
C VAL A 110 -3.45 -12.50 -3.39
N THR A 111 -4.68 -12.59 -3.88
CA THR A 111 -5.16 -11.83 -5.05
C THR A 111 -5.73 -10.48 -4.63
N SER A 112 -5.12 -9.39 -5.09
CA SER A 112 -5.55 -8.00 -4.78
C SER A 112 -5.06 -7.02 -5.84
N ASP A 113 -5.49 -5.77 -5.75
CA ASP A 113 -4.75 -4.62 -6.28
C ASP A 113 -3.46 -4.42 -5.48
N PHE A 114 -2.34 -4.21 -6.18
CA PHE A 114 -1.03 -4.02 -5.58
C PHE A 114 -0.31 -2.85 -6.23
N LEU A 115 0.42 -2.09 -5.42
CA LEU A 115 1.52 -1.30 -5.93
C LEU A 115 2.75 -2.20 -6.04
N TYR A 116 3.14 -2.50 -7.27
CA TYR A 116 4.10 -3.52 -7.64
C TYR A 116 5.43 -2.93 -8.10
N TYR A 117 6.54 -3.52 -7.65
CA TYR A 117 7.89 -3.18 -8.08
C TYR A 117 8.66 -4.45 -8.44
N ASN A 118 9.31 -4.45 -9.60
CA ASN A 118 10.09 -5.59 -10.12
C ASN A 118 11.58 -5.29 -10.33
N ASP A 119 12.02 -4.06 -10.06
CA ASP A 119 13.41 -3.64 -10.27
C ASP A 119 13.90 -2.75 -9.13
N TYR A 120 13.66 -1.43 -9.19
CA TYR A 120 13.98 -0.49 -8.12
C TYR A 120 12.74 0.22 -7.60
N ILE A 121 12.75 0.55 -6.31
CA ILE A 121 11.69 1.32 -5.66
C ILE A 121 11.81 2.80 -6.01
N PHE A 122 12.98 3.39 -5.74
CA PHE A 122 13.31 4.78 -6.04
C PHE A 122 14.83 4.98 -6.11
N ASP A 123 15.22 6.15 -6.61
CA ASP A 123 16.59 6.64 -6.65
C ASP A 123 16.67 8.02 -5.97
N TYR A 124 17.41 8.10 -4.87
CA TYR A 124 17.61 9.31 -4.09
C TYR A 124 18.93 9.98 -4.48
N LEU A 125 18.85 11.24 -4.90
CA LEU A 125 19.99 12.06 -5.34
C LEU A 125 20.26 13.15 -4.31
N LEU A 126 21.50 13.23 -3.88
CA LEU A 126 22.12 14.37 -3.19
C LEU A 126 23.06 15.06 -4.16
N ASP A 127 22.79 16.33 -4.48
CA ASP A 127 23.60 17.18 -5.36
C ASP A 127 24.22 18.33 -4.56
N PHE A 128 25.55 18.39 -4.54
CA PHE A 128 26.31 19.41 -3.83
C PHE A 128 26.64 20.58 -4.76
N THR A 129 25.94 21.70 -4.59
CA THR A 129 26.16 22.90 -5.42
C THR A 129 27.58 23.43 -5.21
N GLY A 130 28.38 23.43 -6.28
CA GLY A 130 29.80 23.81 -6.24
C GLY A 130 30.74 22.69 -5.73
N GLY A 131 30.18 21.54 -5.35
CA GLY A 131 30.89 20.40 -4.82
C GLY A 131 31.20 20.49 -3.32
N LEU A 132 31.20 19.34 -2.67
CA LEU A 132 31.64 19.18 -1.29
C LEU A 132 33.13 18.84 -1.30
N ALA A 133 33.97 19.87 -1.20
CA ALA A 133 35.42 19.76 -1.22
C ALA A 133 35.98 19.36 0.15
N SER A 134 36.99 18.49 0.14
CA SER A 134 37.81 18.18 1.30
C SER A 134 39.26 17.94 0.89
N LYS A 135 40.19 18.44 1.71
CA LYS A 135 41.58 18.01 1.65
C LYS A 135 41.70 16.53 2.03
N ILE A 136 42.56 15.80 1.33
CA ILE A 136 42.96 14.41 1.61
C ILE A 136 44.21 14.45 2.50
N THR A 137 44.11 13.91 3.72
CA THR A 137 45.24 13.75 4.64
C THR A 137 45.22 12.32 5.17
N ASP A 138 46.29 11.54 4.94
CA ASP A 138 46.37 10.12 5.32
C ASP A 138 45.14 9.29 4.87
N ASN A 139 44.68 9.53 3.64
CA ASN A 139 43.48 8.93 3.04
C ASN A 139 42.14 9.35 3.69
N GLU A 140 42.14 10.27 4.65
CA GLU A 140 40.93 10.84 5.26
C GLU A 140 40.53 12.18 4.61
N LEU A 141 39.22 12.43 4.55
CA LEU A 141 38.60 13.66 4.08
C LEU A 141 38.23 14.54 5.29
N GLU A 142 39.27 15.11 5.91
CA GLU A 142 39.20 15.80 7.21
C GLU A 142 38.18 16.95 7.29
N GLU A 143 37.92 17.66 6.18
CA GLU A 143 37.09 18.86 6.21
C GLU A 143 35.57 18.56 6.25
N ILE A 144 35.18 17.34 5.87
CA ILE A 144 33.78 16.89 5.82
C ILE A 144 33.45 15.92 6.95
N LYS A 145 34.46 15.45 7.69
CA LYS A 145 34.31 14.68 8.92
C LYS A 145 33.67 15.53 10.02
N ASP A 146 32.82 14.90 10.83
CA ASP A 146 32.02 15.49 11.88
C ASP A 146 31.06 16.61 11.40
N LYS A 147 30.75 16.64 10.10
CA LYS A 147 29.79 17.58 9.54
C LYS A 147 28.40 17.00 9.45
N ASP A 148 27.44 17.87 9.68
CA ASP A 148 26.02 17.54 9.60
C ASP A 148 25.49 17.68 8.17
N LEU A 149 24.68 16.72 7.76
CA LEU A 149 23.97 16.64 6.49
C LEU A 149 22.53 16.21 6.77
N ASN A 150 21.54 16.91 6.22
CA ASN A 150 20.16 16.44 6.31
C ASN A 150 19.86 15.48 5.15
N ILE A 151 19.32 14.31 5.49
CA ILE A 151 18.88 13.28 4.55
C ILE A 151 17.40 13.02 4.82
N LEU A 152 16.52 13.36 3.87
CA LEU A 152 15.07 13.13 3.94
C LEU A 152 14.44 13.64 5.25
N GLY A 153 14.81 14.87 5.64
CA GLY A 153 14.29 15.56 6.82
C GLY A 153 14.96 15.17 8.14
N SER A 154 15.86 14.17 8.13
CA SER A 154 16.58 13.74 9.32
C SER A 154 18.03 14.23 9.29
N LYS A 155 18.51 14.69 10.44
CA LYS A 155 19.90 15.13 10.60
C LYS A 155 20.82 13.91 10.71
N CYS A 156 21.85 13.85 9.88
CA CYS A 156 22.90 12.86 9.90
C CYS A 156 24.26 13.52 10.10
N THR A 157 25.17 12.88 10.83
CA THR A 157 26.55 13.36 11.00
C THR A 157 27.51 12.43 10.27
N ILE A 158 28.42 12.97 9.47
CA ILE A 158 29.48 12.22 8.77
C ILE A 158 30.56 11.86 9.79
N LEU A 159 30.56 10.62 10.29
CA LEU A 159 31.52 10.16 11.31
C LEU A 159 32.91 9.84 10.72
N ASP A 160 32.94 9.35 9.48
CA ASP A 160 34.17 8.95 8.80
C ASP A 160 34.01 9.22 7.31
N ALA A 161 35.10 9.63 6.66
CA ALA A 161 35.13 9.91 5.24
C ALA A 161 36.53 9.64 4.70
N LYS A 162 36.65 8.66 3.83
CA LYS A 162 37.95 8.12 3.38
C LYS A 162 37.99 7.96 1.88
N THR A 163 39.20 8.03 1.33
CA THR A 163 39.44 7.71 -0.08
C THR A 163 40.75 6.95 -0.24
N THR A 164 40.73 5.86 -1.00
CA THR A 164 41.93 5.06 -1.32
C THR A 164 41.95 4.79 -2.82
N GLY A 165 42.89 5.38 -3.55
CA GLY A 165 42.85 5.36 -5.01
C GLY A 165 41.61 6.09 -5.54
N ASN A 166 40.77 5.38 -6.28
CA ASN A 166 39.47 5.87 -6.78
C ASN A 166 38.28 5.40 -5.91
N GLN A 167 38.53 4.63 -4.85
CA GLN A 167 37.50 4.23 -3.91
C GLN A 167 37.19 5.41 -2.97
N ILE A 168 35.91 5.58 -2.64
CA ILE A 168 35.44 6.49 -1.60
C ILE A 168 34.51 5.76 -0.63
N GLU A 169 34.69 6.04 0.66
CA GLU A 169 33.88 5.51 1.75
C GLU A 169 33.38 6.65 2.64
N LEU A 170 32.08 6.69 2.91
CA LEU A 170 31.46 7.64 3.82
C LEU A 170 30.69 6.86 4.90
N ARG A 171 30.90 7.19 6.17
CA ARG A 171 30.13 6.66 7.29
C ARG A 171 29.32 7.78 7.92
N LEU A 172 28.01 7.63 7.93
CA LEU A 172 27.08 8.57 8.52
C LEU A 172 26.37 7.96 9.72
N TRP A 173 25.99 8.80 10.67
CA TRP A 173 25.11 8.44 11.78
C TRP A 173 23.84 9.27 11.70
N CYS A 174 22.72 8.60 11.48
CA CYS A 174 21.39 9.19 11.36
C CYS A 174 20.49 8.69 12.49
N SER A 175 19.26 9.21 12.58
CA SER A 175 18.23 8.65 13.47
C SER A 175 17.89 7.19 13.17
N SER A 176 18.07 6.73 11.92
CA SER A 176 17.91 5.32 11.54
C SER A 176 19.11 4.42 11.87
N GLY A 177 20.17 4.98 12.47
CA GLY A 177 21.40 4.27 12.81
C GLY A 177 22.57 4.60 11.88
N ARG A 178 23.52 3.66 11.77
CA ARG A 178 24.76 3.83 10.99
C ARG A 178 24.51 3.56 9.51
N ILE A 179 24.91 4.47 8.64
CA ILE A 179 24.90 4.29 7.19
C ILE A 179 26.34 4.30 6.69
N ASP A 180 26.79 3.19 6.11
CA ASP A 180 28.09 3.10 5.43
C ASP A 180 27.83 3.15 3.91
N LEU A 181 28.42 4.11 3.20
CA LEU A 181 28.36 4.25 1.74
C LEU A 181 29.74 3.97 1.16
N THR A 182 29.82 3.10 0.16
CA THR A 182 31.06 2.74 -0.51
C THR A 182 30.85 2.75 -2.01
N ASP A 183 31.71 3.48 -2.73
CA ASP A 183 31.85 3.41 -4.16
C ASP A 183 33.30 3.04 -4.49
N ASN A 184 33.48 1.99 -5.30
CA ASN A 184 34.80 1.46 -5.64
C ASN A 184 35.53 2.29 -6.69
N ASP A 185 34.82 3.11 -7.47
CA ASP A 185 35.41 3.98 -8.48
C ASP A 185 34.55 5.23 -8.71
N TYR A 186 34.79 6.29 -7.93
CA TYR A 186 34.04 7.55 -8.05
C TYR A 186 34.26 8.29 -9.39
N THR A 187 35.15 7.79 -10.26
CA THR A 187 35.45 8.39 -11.56
C THR A 187 34.57 7.84 -12.68
N ASP A 188 33.85 6.75 -12.43
CA ASP A 188 32.94 6.17 -13.41
C ASP A 188 31.48 6.66 -13.22
N ASN A 189 30.55 6.07 -13.97
CA ASN A 189 29.12 6.37 -13.87
C ASN A 189 28.31 5.12 -13.56
N LYS A 190 28.87 4.20 -12.76
CA LYS A 190 28.25 2.93 -12.41
C LYS A 190 27.83 2.94 -10.95
N TYR A 191 26.78 2.17 -10.68
CA TYR A 191 26.36 1.90 -9.32
C TYR A 191 27.20 0.75 -8.76
N GLN A 192 27.75 0.96 -7.57
CA GLN A 192 28.26 -0.10 -6.74
C GLN A 192 27.08 -0.84 -6.12
N ALA A 193 26.87 -2.07 -6.58
CA ALA A 193 25.84 -2.96 -6.04
C ALA A 193 26.06 -3.15 -4.52
N PHE A 194 25.01 -2.90 -3.74
CA PHE A 194 25.05 -2.90 -2.27
C PHE A 194 26.17 -2.02 -1.68
N GLY A 195 26.50 -0.92 -2.36
CA GLY A 195 27.44 0.08 -1.86
C GLY A 195 26.94 0.76 -0.57
N ALA A 196 25.63 0.76 -0.30
CA ALA A 196 25.08 1.21 0.97
C ALA A 196 24.81 0.05 1.92
N LYS A 197 25.29 0.19 3.15
CA LYS A 197 24.92 -0.65 4.29
C LYS A 197 24.32 0.17 5.41
N ILE A 198 23.24 -0.31 6.01
CA ILE A 198 22.62 0.31 7.16
C ILE A 198 22.69 -0.67 8.33
N ASN A 199 23.32 -0.24 9.41
CA ASN A 199 23.66 -1.08 10.57
C ASN A 199 24.41 -2.37 10.17
N GLY A 200 25.26 -2.26 9.14
CA GLY A 200 26.05 -3.37 8.59
C GLY A 200 25.32 -4.28 7.61
N GLN A 201 24.01 -4.10 7.40
CA GLN A 201 23.24 -4.86 6.42
C GLN A 201 23.18 -4.15 5.08
N ASN A 202 23.30 -4.90 3.98
CA ASN A 202 23.13 -4.38 2.63
C ASN A 202 21.76 -3.71 2.49
N ALA A 203 21.72 -2.50 1.93
CA ALA A 203 20.49 -1.72 1.85
C ALA A 203 20.19 -1.23 0.42
N ALA A 204 21.19 -0.67 -0.28
CA ALA A 204 20.97 -0.03 -1.57
C ALA A 204 22.25 0.00 -2.41
N ASP A 205 22.07 0.28 -3.69
CA ASP A 205 23.15 0.54 -4.62
C ASP A 205 23.56 2.01 -4.52
N VAL A 206 24.86 2.28 -4.67
CA VAL A 206 25.40 3.64 -4.48
C VAL A 206 26.26 4.03 -5.66
N MET A 207 26.15 5.28 -6.09
CA MET A 207 27.10 5.91 -7.01
C MET A 207 27.50 7.27 -6.44
N ILE A 208 28.79 7.49 -6.25
CA ILE A 208 29.37 8.74 -5.74
C ILE A 208 30.23 9.35 -6.84
N LYS A 209 29.88 10.54 -7.32
CA LYS A 209 30.69 11.24 -8.32
C LYS A 209 31.60 12.25 -7.65
N ALA A 210 32.90 12.09 -7.81
CA ALA A 210 33.87 13.04 -7.28
C ALA A 210 34.96 13.38 -8.30
N THR A 211 35.62 14.51 -8.10
CA THR A 211 36.78 14.93 -8.89
C THR A 211 37.95 15.21 -7.95
N ARG A 212 39.13 14.65 -8.27
CA ARG A 212 40.35 14.88 -7.51
C ARG A 212 41.24 15.89 -8.23
N THR A 213 41.72 16.91 -7.52
CA THR A 213 42.70 17.88 -8.01
C THR A 213 43.80 18.04 -6.97
N GLY A 214 44.94 17.39 -7.19
CA GLY A 214 46.01 17.28 -6.19
C GLY A 214 45.54 16.55 -4.94
N ASP A 215 45.63 17.23 -3.80
CA ASP A 215 45.22 16.73 -2.48
C ASP A 215 43.79 17.13 -2.12
N ILE A 216 42.99 17.62 -3.08
CA ILE A 216 41.58 17.99 -2.84
C ILE A 216 40.69 17.00 -3.59
N LEU A 217 39.74 16.40 -2.88
CA LEU A 217 38.64 15.64 -3.46
C LEU A 217 37.35 16.44 -3.34
N THR A 218 36.64 16.61 -4.45
CA THR A 218 35.37 17.34 -4.49
C THR A 218 34.25 16.39 -4.87
N ILE A 219 33.36 16.09 -3.93
CA ILE A 219 32.18 15.24 -4.16
C ILE A 219 31.08 16.10 -4.78
N SER A 220 30.63 15.74 -5.99
CA SER A 220 29.57 16.46 -6.70
C SER A 220 28.20 15.88 -6.39
N THR A 221 28.04 14.55 -6.41
CA THR A 221 26.75 13.90 -6.17
C THR A 221 26.92 12.57 -5.43
N ILE A 222 25.89 12.20 -4.67
CA ILE A 222 25.68 10.87 -4.12
C ILE A 222 24.31 10.40 -4.59
N ASN A 223 24.26 9.28 -5.32
CA ASN A 223 23.02 8.60 -5.67
C ASN A 223 22.88 7.33 -4.83
N TYR A 224 21.68 7.12 -4.30
CA TYR A 224 21.29 6.00 -3.45
C TYR A 224 20.06 5.35 -4.05
N ARG A 225 20.18 4.12 -4.53
CA ARG A 225 19.11 3.46 -5.29
C ARG A 225 18.65 2.18 -4.60
N VAL A 226 17.37 2.13 -4.25
CA VAL A 226 16.79 1.03 -3.46
C VAL A 226 16.27 -0.07 -4.38
N PRO A 227 16.85 -1.28 -4.38
CA PRO A 227 16.34 -2.40 -5.16
C PRO A 227 15.04 -2.93 -4.56
N ALA A 228 14.13 -3.42 -5.41
CA ALA A 228 12.85 -4.03 -5.05
C ALA A 228 13.05 -5.45 -4.48
N MET A 229 13.79 -5.57 -3.38
CA MET A 229 14.04 -6.84 -2.73
C MET A 229 12.98 -7.12 -1.67
N ALA A 230 11.98 -7.93 -1.99
CA ALA A 230 10.98 -8.33 -1.01
C ALA A 230 11.55 -9.26 0.06
N ALA A 231 10.93 -9.27 1.25
CA ALA A 231 11.29 -10.21 2.32
C ALA A 231 11.12 -11.68 1.87
N THR A 232 10.18 -11.92 0.96
CA THR A 232 9.99 -13.19 0.26
C THR A 232 10.02 -12.93 -1.25
N GLY A 233 10.97 -13.53 -1.98
CA GLY A 233 11.10 -13.36 -3.44
C GLY A 233 11.86 -12.10 -3.88
N SER A 234 11.81 -11.80 -5.18
CA SER A 234 12.50 -10.68 -5.84
C SER A 234 11.59 -9.52 -6.23
N GLU A 235 10.29 -9.61 -5.92
CA GLU A 235 9.27 -8.66 -6.37
C GLU A 235 8.48 -8.16 -5.17
N VAL A 236 8.22 -6.86 -5.13
CA VAL A 236 7.54 -6.20 -4.01
C VAL A 236 6.09 -5.91 -4.38
N TYR A 237 5.15 -6.52 -3.67
CA TYR A 237 3.71 -6.33 -3.81
C TYR A 237 3.15 -5.60 -2.59
N VAL A 238 2.99 -4.29 -2.68
CA VAL A 238 2.45 -3.48 -1.57
C VAL A 238 0.93 -3.49 -1.63
N ALA A 239 0.30 -4.03 -0.58
CA ALA A 239 -1.15 -4.16 -0.51
C ALA A 239 -1.84 -2.83 -0.12
N PRO A 240 -3.15 -2.69 -0.37
CA PRO A 240 -3.90 -1.52 0.08
C PRO A 240 -3.80 -1.29 1.59
N GLY A 241 -3.58 -0.04 1.99
CA GLY A 241 -3.46 0.38 3.38
C GLY A 241 -2.09 0.11 4.02
N THR A 242 -1.06 -0.21 3.24
CA THR A 242 0.28 -0.55 3.74
C THR A 242 1.38 0.24 3.03
N CYS A 243 2.62 0.18 3.52
CA CYS A 243 3.76 0.88 2.93
C CYS A 243 4.88 -0.04 2.47
N VAL A 244 5.68 0.42 1.50
CA VAL A 244 6.76 -0.34 0.85
C VAL A 244 7.72 -0.94 1.88
N SER A 245 8.13 -0.18 2.91
CA SER A 245 9.07 -0.66 3.92
C SER A 245 8.63 -1.97 4.59
N GLY A 246 7.32 -2.21 4.76
CA GLY A 246 6.78 -3.44 5.38
C GLY A 246 6.95 -4.70 4.54
N TYR A 247 7.31 -4.55 3.26
CA TYR A 247 7.46 -5.64 2.29
C TYR A 247 8.91 -5.87 1.87
N LEU A 248 9.81 -4.92 2.13
CA LEU A 248 11.23 -5.04 1.81
C LEU A 248 11.95 -6.03 2.74
N LYS A 249 12.95 -6.73 2.20
CA LYS A 249 13.91 -7.53 2.96
C LYS A 249 14.75 -6.67 3.91
N TYR A 250 15.04 -5.45 3.48
CA TYR A 250 15.81 -4.46 4.24
C TYR A 250 14.97 -3.17 4.37
N PRO A 251 13.97 -3.11 5.28
CA PRO A 251 13.08 -1.95 5.44
C PRO A 251 13.82 -0.63 5.66
N GLN A 252 14.98 -0.69 6.32
CA GLN A 252 15.83 0.45 6.61
C GLN A 252 16.40 1.13 5.35
N SER A 253 16.37 0.46 4.19
CA SER A 253 16.74 1.06 2.90
C SER A 253 15.84 2.23 2.49
N MET A 254 14.66 2.38 3.10
CA MET A 254 13.79 3.53 2.87
C MET A 254 14.33 4.84 3.50
N LEU A 255 15.39 4.77 4.31
CA LEU A 255 16.07 5.90 4.96
C LEU A 255 15.18 6.73 5.90
N ASN A 256 15.44 6.64 7.20
CA ASN A 256 14.71 7.38 8.25
C ASN A 256 13.19 7.12 8.22
N GLU A 257 12.39 8.18 8.24
CA GLU A 257 10.92 8.15 8.25
C GLU A 257 10.30 8.23 6.84
N PHE A 258 11.13 8.15 5.78
CA PHE A 258 10.61 8.16 4.42
C PHE A 258 9.93 6.83 4.07
N ASP A 259 8.77 6.90 3.43
CA ASP A 259 8.09 5.71 2.92
C ASP A 259 7.16 6.03 1.75
N ILE A 260 6.77 4.99 1.03
CA ILE A 260 5.79 5.03 -0.05
C ILE A 260 4.64 4.10 0.34
N CYS A 261 3.47 4.66 0.59
CA CYS A 261 2.30 3.93 1.05
C CYS A 261 1.24 3.82 -0.04
N TYR A 262 0.66 2.65 -0.21
CA TYR A 262 -0.46 2.43 -1.12
C TYR A 262 -1.77 2.41 -0.35
N LYS A 263 -2.68 3.34 -0.61
CA LYS A 263 -3.99 3.43 0.05
C LYS A 263 -5.07 2.54 -0.58
N GLY A 264 -4.74 1.79 -1.63
CA GLY A 264 -5.70 1.03 -2.43
C GLY A 264 -6.30 1.83 -3.57
N LEU A 265 -7.12 1.15 -4.36
CA LEU A 265 -8.04 1.80 -5.29
C LEU A 265 -9.01 2.69 -4.50
N GLY A 266 -8.90 4.00 -4.69
CA GLY A 266 -9.83 4.94 -4.07
C GLY A 266 -11.20 4.83 -4.77
N LYS A 267 -12.29 4.88 -3.99
CA LYS A 267 -13.53 5.47 -4.54
C LYS A 267 -13.14 6.90 -4.92
N ALA A 268 -13.31 7.30 -6.18
CA ALA A 268 -13.07 8.71 -6.56
C ALA A 268 -13.80 9.56 -5.53
N SER A 269 -13.04 10.40 -4.82
CA SER A 269 -13.51 11.16 -3.66
C SER A 269 -14.73 11.97 -4.04
N THR A 270 -15.92 11.40 -3.86
CA THR A 270 -17.16 12.16 -3.85
C THR A 270 -17.02 13.09 -2.65
N ARG A 271 -17.15 14.40 -2.91
CA ARG A 271 -17.09 15.45 -1.89
C ARG A 271 -17.76 14.96 -0.60
N ALA A 272 -17.01 15.07 0.50
CA ALA A 272 -17.39 14.64 1.84
C ALA A 272 -18.86 14.95 2.15
N GLY A 273 -19.65 13.91 2.42
CA GLY A 273 -21.07 14.07 2.76
C GLY A 273 -21.77 12.80 3.22
N THR A 274 -21.38 11.61 2.77
CA THR A 274 -22.01 10.37 3.23
C THR A 274 -20.99 9.26 3.39
N THR A 275 -20.76 8.84 4.62
CA THR A 275 -20.04 7.62 5.01
C THR A 275 -20.73 6.38 4.45
N ALA A 276 -20.52 6.06 3.18
CA ALA A 276 -20.95 4.80 2.58
C ALA A 276 -19.77 3.83 2.56
N ALA A 277 -19.54 3.18 3.69
CA ALA A 277 -18.64 2.05 3.83
C ALA A 277 -18.94 1.01 2.73
N GLY A 278 -17.92 0.63 1.96
CA GLY A 278 -17.79 -0.67 1.30
C GLY A 278 -18.87 -1.15 0.32
N ASN A 279 -19.94 -0.39 0.05
CA ASN A 279 -20.98 -0.89 -0.84
C ASN A 279 -20.44 -0.94 -2.27
N PRO A 280 -20.42 -2.13 -2.93
CA PRO A 280 -20.08 -2.23 -4.33
C PRO A 280 -21.08 -1.39 -5.14
N ASN A 281 -20.62 -0.81 -6.25
CA ASN A 281 -21.49 -0.03 -7.12
C ASN A 281 -22.49 -0.92 -7.88
N PHE A 282 -22.34 -2.24 -7.79
CA PHE A 282 -23.21 -3.28 -8.35
C PHE A 282 -23.14 -4.56 -7.51
N GLU A 283 -24.27 -5.08 -7.04
CA GLU A 283 -24.38 -6.33 -6.29
C GLU A 283 -25.63 -7.12 -6.65
N ILE A 284 -25.45 -8.41 -6.94
CA ILE A 284 -26.54 -9.37 -7.08
C ILE A 284 -26.56 -10.25 -5.84
N LYS A 285 -27.70 -10.22 -5.14
CA LYS A 285 -27.90 -10.93 -3.88
C LYS A 285 -29.19 -11.73 -3.91
N ASN A 286 -29.14 -12.94 -3.37
CA ASN A 286 -30.33 -13.76 -3.21
C ASN A 286 -31.29 -13.14 -2.18
N ILE A 287 -32.60 -13.27 -2.42
CA ILE A 287 -33.67 -12.84 -1.50
C ILE A 287 -34.50 -14.03 -1.02
N GLY A 288 -33.81 -15.09 -0.62
CA GLY A 288 -34.40 -16.37 -0.23
C GLY A 288 -33.99 -17.49 -1.17
N SER A 289 -34.82 -18.54 -1.25
CA SER A 289 -34.60 -19.71 -2.11
C SER A 289 -34.99 -19.50 -3.57
N HIS A 290 -35.86 -18.52 -3.84
CA HIS A 290 -36.56 -18.42 -5.12
C HIS A 290 -36.20 -17.18 -5.96
N GLY A 291 -35.46 -16.21 -5.42
CA GLY A 291 -35.29 -14.95 -6.11
C GLY A 291 -33.95 -14.25 -5.88
N TYR A 292 -33.65 -13.31 -6.77
CA TYR A 292 -32.49 -12.43 -6.74
C TYR A 292 -32.91 -10.97 -6.85
N LYS A 293 -32.17 -10.11 -6.15
CA LYS A 293 -32.20 -8.66 -6.37
C LYS A 293 -30.84 -8.19 -6.87
N LEU A 294 -30.89 -7.22 -7.78
CA LEU A 294 -29.74 -6.45 -8.19
C LEU A 294 -29.80 -5.06 -7.54
N TYR A 295 -28.71 -4.67 -6.91
CA TYR A 295 -28.48 -3.34 -6.36
C TYR A 295 -27.39 -2.68 -7.19
N PHE A 296 -27.60 -1.45 -7.64
CA PHE A 296 -26.55 -0.70 -8.33
C PHE A 296 -26.69 0.80 -8.12
N ILE A 297 -25.62 1.54 -8.38
CA ILE A 297 -25.65 3.01 -8.42
C ILE A 297 -25.77 3.45 -9.87
N ASN A 298 -26.84 4.19 -10.19
CA ASN A 298 -27.02 4.74 -11.55
C ASN A 298 -26.09 5.94 -11.80
N ASN A 299 -26.08 6.45 -13.03
CA ASN A 299 -25.21 7.58 -13.43
C ASN A 299 -25.55 8.93 -12.76
N ARG A 300 -26.62 8.99 -11.94
CA ARG A 300 -26.96 10.13 -11.07
C ARG A 300 -26.50 9.97 -9.62
N GLY A 301 -25.88 8.84 -9.28
CA GLY A 301 -25.45 8.54 -7.91
C GLY A 301 -26.56 7.96 -7.02
N ASN A 302 -27.75 7.68 -7.57
CA ASN A 302 -28.83 7.07 -6.80
C ASN A 302 -28.64 5.57 -6.73
N MET A 303 -28.87 4.99 -5.54
CA MET A 303 -28.99 3.54 -5.39
C MET A 303 -30.32 3.08 -5.98
N VAL A 304 -30.26 2.05 -6.82
CA VAL A 304 -31.40 1.43 -7.50
C VAL A 304 -31.49 -0.02 -7.05
N GLU A 305 -32.69 -0.43 -6.66
CA GLU A 305 -33.05 -1.82 -6.37
C GLU A 305 -33.91 -2.38 -7.51
N LEU A 306 -33.43 -3.45 -8.14
CA LEU A 306 -34.08 -4.16 -9.24
C LEU A 306 -34.46 -5.58 -8.76
N PRO A 307 -35.75 -5.98 -8.80
CA PRO A 307 -36.14 -7.37 -8.61
C PRO A 307 -35.70 -8.15 -9.84
N LEU A 308 -34.56 -8.82 -9.74
CA LEU A 308 -33.84 -9.32 -10.90
C LEU A 308 -34.51 -10.58 -11.43
N ALA A 309 -34.66 -11.64 -10.65
CA ALA A 309 -35.23 -12.90 -11.12
C ALA A 309 -35.97 -13.65 -10.02
N ASP A 310 -36.99 -14.42 -10.38
CA ASP A 310 -37.74 -15.32 -9.51
C ASP A 310 -38.09 -16.65 -10.22
N THR A 311 -38.33 -17.72 -9.45
CA THR A 311 -38.66 -19.08 -9.96
C THR A 311 -40.09 -19.51 -9.70
N THR A 312 -40.88 -18.70 -9.01
CA THR A 312 -42.29 -18.98 -8.74
C THR A 312 -43.06 -18.97 -10.05
N GLY A 313 -43.61 -20.12 -10.45
CA GLY A 313 -44.29 -20.24 -11.75
C GLY A 313 -43.35 -20.39 -12.96
N GLY A 314 -42.05 -20.60 -12.72
CA GLY A 314 -41.02 -20.68 -13.75
C GLY A 314 -39.98 -19.57 -13.60
N LEU A 315 -38.80 -19.74 -14.20
CA LEU A 315 -37.75 -18.73 -14.17
C LEU A 315 -38.19 -17.52 -15.02
N HIS A 316 -38.33 -16.36 -14.38
CA HIS A 316 -38.72 -15.11 -15.02
C HIS A 316 -37.99 -13.93 -14.37
N TYR A 317 -37.96 -12.79 -15.07
CA TYR A 317 -37.46 -11.54 -14.52
C TYR A 317 -38.52 -10.91 -13.63
N GLY A 318 -38.12 -10.44 -12.45
CA GLY A 318 -39.03 -9.81 -11.49
C GLY A 318 -38.99 -10.42 -10.10
N ASP A 319 -40.12 -10.35 -9.42
CA ASP A 319 -40.36 -10.97 -8.11
C ASP A 319 -41.50 -11.98 -8.18
N ARG A 320 -41.77 -12.66 -7.05
CA ARG A 320 -42.81 -13.69 -6.94
C ARG A 320 -44.17 -13.32 -7.54
N ASN A 321 -44.55 -12.04 -7.51
CA ASN A 321 -45.89 -11.60 -7.89
C ASN A 321 -45.91 -10.72 -9.15
N ASN A 322 -44.76 -10.22 -9.59
CA ASN A 322 -44.67 -9.16 -10.59
C ASN A 322 -43.49 -9.40 -11.53
N ASN A 323 -43.72 -9.22 -12.83
CA ASN A 323 -42.69 -9.36 -13.85
C ASN A 323 -41.85 -8.08 -13.98
N LEU A 324 -40.64 -8.21 -14.52
CA LEU A 324 -39.77 -7.10 -14.89
C LEU A 324 -39.54 -7.07 -16.41
N TYR A 325 -39.82 -5.93 -17.02
CA TYR A 325 -39.71 -5.72 -18.46
C TYR A 325 -38.50 -4.84 -18.83
N PHE A 326 -37.67 -5.35 -19.75
CA PHE A 326 -36.62 -4.61 -20.43
C PHE A 326 -36.98 -4.27 -21.88
N THR A 327 -38.05 -4.87 -22.39
CA THR A 327 -38.49 -4.76 -23.79
C THR A 327 -39.85 -4.08 -23.84
N GLU A 328 -39.97 -3.11 -24.74
CA GLU A 328 -41.21 -2.39 -25.01
C GLU A 328 -42.31 -3.32 -25.51
N ALA A 329 -43.54 -2.81 -25.46
CA ALA A 329 -44.64 -3.45 -26.19
C ALA A 329 -44.36 -3.46 -27.70
N PRO A 330 -44.84 -4.47 -28.45
CA PRO A 330 -44.66 -4.51 -29.92
C PRO A 330 -45.26 -3.29 -30.65
N ASN A 331 -46.27 -2.65 -30.07
CA ASN A 331 -46.87 -1.39 -30.51
C ASN A 331 -47.70 -0.78 -29.35
N PRO A 332 -48.08 0.52 -29.41
CA PRO A 332 -48.82 1.18 -28.34
C PRO A 332 -50.18 0.54 -28.01
N GLY A 333 -50.83 -0.10 -28.99
CA GLY A 333 -52.15 -0.74 -28.83
C GLY A 333 -52.10 -2.16 -28.23
N ALA A 334 -50.91 -2.69 -27.96
CA ALA A 334 -50.72 -4.03 -27.40
C ALA A 334 -49.89 -3.97 -26.10
N PRO A 335 -50.40 -3.31 -25.04
CA PRO A 335 -49.66 -3.14 -23.79
C PRO A 335 -49.22 -4.48 -23.21
N ASN A 336 -48.01 -4.53 -22.66
CA ASN A 336 -47.37 -5.75 -22.15
C ASN A 336 -47.10 -5.72 -20.64
N ILE A 337 -47.21 -4.56 -19.98
CA ILE A 337 -46.93 -4.39 -18.55
C ILE A 337 -48.27 -4.37 -17.79
N ASN A 338 -48.44 -5.23 -16.78
CA ASN A 338 -49.64 -5.26 -15.94
C ASN A 338 -49.46 -4.41 -14.68
N GLN A 339 -50.57 -4.03 -14.04
CA GLN A 339 -50.50 -3.39 -12.73
C GLN A 339 -49.71 -4.25 -11.73
N GLY A 340 -48.72 -3.66 -11.08
CA GLY A 340 -47.79 -4.33 -10.17
C GLY A 340 -46.43 -4.65 -10.80
N ASP A 341 -46.36 -4.77 -12.13
CA ASP A 341 -45.12 -5.10 -12.84
C ASP A 341 -44.10 -3.96 -12.81
N PHE A 342 -42.84 -4.34 -12.99
CA PHE A 342 -41.68 -3.45 -13.07
C PHE A 342 -41.22 -3.29 -14.52
N PHE A 343 -40.63 -2.15 -14.84
CA PHE A 343 -39.97 -1.94 -16.12
C PHE A 343 -38.74 -1.06 -15.96
N VAL A 344 -37.79 -1.22 -16.87
CA VAL A 344 -36.59 -0.37 -16.94
C VAL A 344 -36.78 0.70 -18.00
N VAL A 345 -36.56 1.95 -17.65
CA VAL A 345 -36.40 3.04 -18.63
C VAL A 345 -34.98 3.54 -18.63
N ASN A 346 -34.50 4.01 -19.78
CA ASN A 346 -33.18 4.61 -19.91
C ASN A 346 -33.29 5.96 -20.62
N GLY A 347 -32.86 7.03 -19.96
CA GLY A 347 -32.93 8.39 -20.50
C GLY A 347 -32.23 8.49 -21.85
N GLN A 348 -32.89 9.16 -22.81
CA GLN A 348 -32.53 9.24 -24.21
C GLN A 348 -31.16 9.89 -24.42
N ASP A 349 -30.10 9.08 -24.37
CA ASP A 349 -28.88 9.28 -25.12
C ASP A 349 -28.17 7.93 -25.20
N ASN A 350 -28.09 7.36 -26.41
CA ASN A 350 -27.23 6.20 -26.66
C ASN A 350 -25.75 6.53 -26.46
N SER A 351 -25.40 7.79 -26.13
CA SER A 351 -24.08 8.13 -25.63
C SER A 351 -23.78 7.34 -24.35
N LEU A 352 -22.60 6.73 -24.34
CA LEU A 352 -22.10 5.89 -23.24
C LEU A 352 -21.95 6.65 -21.92
N ARG A 353 -21.92 7.97 -21.99
CA ARG A 353 -21.58 8.83 -20.87
C ARG A 353 -22.83 9.16 -20.07
N ASP A 354 -23.94 9.51 -20.70
CA ASP A 354 -25.04 10.20 -20.03
C ASP A 354 -26.31 9.39 -19.81
N ALA A 355 -26.38 8.16 -20.34
CA ALA A 355 -27.50 7.25 -20.12
C ALA A 355 -27.77 7.03 -18.61
N VAL A 356 -29.01 7.23 -18.17
CA VAL A 356 -29.43 7.00 -16.78
C VAL A 356 -30.56 5.98 -16.78
N SER A 357 -30.30 4.81 -16.20
CA SER A 357 -31.33 3.78 -16.03
C SER A 357 -32.08 3.91 -14.72
N CYS A 358 -33.38 3.67 -14.80
CA CYS A 358 -34.28 3.64 -13.67
C CYS A 358 -35.24 2.46 -13.75
N VAL A 359 -35.63 2.01 -12.56
CA VAL A 359 -36.52 0.87 -12.37
C VAL A 359 -37.81 1.39 -11.78
N ILE A 360 -38.91 1.13 -12.47
CA ILE A 360 -40.19 1.74 -12.16
C ILE A 360 -41.21 0.63 -12.01
N LYS A 361 -41.97 0.67 -10.92
CA LYS A 361 -43.16 -0.16 -10.73
C LYS A 361 -44.39 0.58 -11.20
N PHE A 362 -45.21 -0.06 -12.02
CA PHE A 362 -46.54 0.44 -12.39
C PHE A 362 -47.52 0.14 -11.25
N SER A 363 -47.99 1.17 -10.53
CA SER A 363 -48.75 0.99 -9.29
C SER A 363 -50.25 0.89 -9.50
N SER A 364 -50.85 1.85 -10.22
CA SER A 364 -52.31 1.92 -10.44
C SER A 364 -52.69 2.94 -11.52
N ILE A 365 -53.92 2.85 -12.03
CA ILE A 365 -54.55 3.85 -12.90
C ILE A 365 -55.79 4.40 -12.19
N ASP A 366 -55.85 5.72 -12.04
CA ASP A 366 -57.05 6.47 -11.66
C ASP A 366 -57.75 6.94 -12.93
N THR A 367 -58.79 6.20 -13.32
CA THR A 367 -59.59 6.49 -14.53
C THR A 367 -60.55 7.66 -14.37
N THR A 368 -60.76 8.14 -13.13
CA THR A 368 -61.62 9.31 -12.87
C THR A 368 -60.84 10.59 -13.14
N ASN A 369 -59.58 10.64 -12.68
CA ASN A 369 -58.72 11.81 -12.84
C ASN A 369 -57.75 11.69 -14.04
N ASN A 370 -57.77 10.56 -14.76
CA ASN A 370 -56.84 10.21 -15.83
C ASN A 370 -55.38 10.30 -15.40
N VAL A 371 -55.05 9.72 -14.24
CA VAL A 371 -53.71 9.73 -13.66
C VAL A 371 -53.18 8.30 -13.51
N VAL A 372 -51.95 8.06 -13.92
CA VAL A 372 -51.22 6.82 -13.65
C VAL A 372 -50.23 7.05 -12.52
N GLN A 373 -50.18 6.11 -11.58
CA GLN A 373 -49.27 6.12 -10.44
C GLN A 373 -48.13 5.12 -10.68
N PHE A 374 -46.93 5.55 -10.37
CA PHE A 374 -45.69 4.81 -10.52
C PHE A 374 -44.87 4.87 -9.22
N VAL A 375 -43.96 3.92 -9.03
CA VAL A 375 -42.96 3.96 -7.96
C VAL A 375 -41.58 3.73 -8.55
N ASP A 376 -40.71 4.75 -8.50
CA ASP A 376 -39.31 4.63 -8.85
C ASP A 376 -38.55 4.00 -7.68
N SER A 377 -37.85 2.89 -7.93
CA SER A 377 -37.04 2.19 -6.92
C SER A 377 -35.99 3.06 -6.25
N SER A 378 -35.60 4.18 -6.87
CA SER A 378 -34.57 5.09 -6.37
C SER A 378 -35.10 6.36 -5.73
N THR A 379 -36.26 6.87 -6.17
CA THR A 379 -36.77 8.19 -5.75
C THR A 379 -38.23 8.21 -5.28
N GLY A 380 -38.86 7.05 -5.18
CA GLY A 380 -40.20 6.86 -4.61
C GLY A 380 -41.35 7.14 -5.60
N SER A 381 -42.52 7.49 -5.07
CA SER A 381 -43.75 7.64 -5.85
C SER A 381 -43.67 8.74 -6.93
N ARG A 382 -44.27 8.48 -8.08
CA ARG A 382 -44.39 9.38 -9.23
C ARG A 382 -45.78 9.24 -9.84
N SER A 383 -46.23 10.27 -10.54
CA SER A 383 -47.52 10.24 -11.24
C SER A 383 -47.43 10.96 -12.58
N ALA A 384 -48.22 10.53 -13.55
CA ALA A 384 -48.37 11.22 -14.82
C ALA A 384 -49.84 11.18 -15.29
N THR A 385 -50.29 12.25 -15.93
CA THR A 385 -51.63 12.32 -16.54
C THR A 385 -51.62 11.71 -17.95
N TYR A 386 -52.76 11.18 -18.39
CA TYR A 386 -52.96 10.73 -19.76
C TYR A 386 -54.21 11.37 -20.40
N SER A 387 -54.22 11.46 -21.72
CA SER A 387 -55.36 11.93 -22.50
C SER A 387 -56.40 10.82 -22.64
N PRO A 388 -57.67 11.02 -22.24
CA PRO A 388 -58.71 9.99 -22.41
C PRO A 388 -59.09 9.75 -23.87
N ALA A 389 -58.74 10.65 -24.80
CA ALA A 389 -59.02 10.48 -26.22
C ALA A 389 -58.06 9.50 -26.92
N THR A 390 -56.80 9.47 -26.48
CA THR A 390 -55.74 8.63 -27.08
C THR A 390 -55.21 7.57 -26.13
N ASN A 391 -55.58 7.65 -24.85
CA ASN A 391 -54.98 6.92 -23.73
C ASN A 391 -53.47 7.10 -23.59
N GLN A 392 -52.91 8.19 -24.11
CA GLN A 392 -51.47 8.45 -24.08
C GLN A 392 -51.09 9.54 -23.08
N GLY A 393 -49.91 9.40 -22.47
CA GLY A 393 -49.30 10.39 -21.59
C GLY A 393 -47.78 10.36 -21.66
N MET A 394 -47.14 11.28 -20.93
CA MET A 394 -45.68 11.37 -20.84
C MET A 394 -45.24 11.18 -19.39
N LEU A 395 -44.30 10.27 -19.16
CA LEU A 395 -43.65 10.07 -17.87
C LEU A 395 -42.29 10.76 -17.86
N ASN A 396 -42.15 11.83 -17.07
CA ASN A 396 -40.88 12.55 -16.92
C ASN A 396 -40.09 12.00 -15.74
N ILE A 397 -39.02 11.27 -16.03
CA ILE A 397 -38.20 10.65 -15.00
C ILE A 397 -36.77 10.41 -15.51
N CYS A 398 -35.79 10.37 -14.61
CA CYS A 398 -34.43 9.94 -14.94
C CYS A 398 -33.76 10.70 -16.10
N ALA A 399 -34.04 12.01 -16.19
CA ALA A 399 -33.59 12.93 -17.26
C ALA A 399 -34.31 12.77 -18.60
N GLY A 400 -35.17 11.76 -18.75
CA GLY A 400 -35.92 11.50 -19.96
C GLY A 400 -37.40 11.86 -19.84
N SER A 401 -38.06 11.83 -21.00
CA SER A 401 -39.51 11.88 -21.14
C SER A 401 -39.92 10.66 -21.95
N PHE A 402 -40.76 9.81 -21.36
CA PHE A 402 -41.12 8.51 -21.94
C PHE A 402 -42.60 8.52 -22.32
N LEU A 403 -42.88 8.28 -23.60
CA LEU A 403 -44.25 8.12 -24.06
C LEU A 403 -44.84 6.84 -23.46
N PHE A 404 -46.03 6.92 -22.89
CA PHE A 404 -46.77 5.74 -22.48
C PHE A 404 -48.19 5.75 -23.02
N GLN A 405 -48.74 4.57 -23.22
CA GLN A 405 -50.13 4.35 -23.55
C GLN A 405 -50.75 3.37 -22.54
N VAL A 406 -51.91 3.74 -22.01
CA VAL A 406 -52.65 2.90 -21.06
C VAL A 406 -53.76 2.13 -21.74
N ASP A 407 -54.09 0.98 -21.16
CA ASP A 407 -55.37 0.31 -21.34
C ASP A 407 -56.13 0.39 -20.01
N PRO A 408 -57.00 1.41 -19.85
CA PRO A 408 -57.71 1.64 -18.59
C PRO A 408 -58.66 0.51 -18.21
N ALA A 409 -59.18 -0.24 -19.19
CA ALA A 409 -60.15 -1.30 -18.95
C ALA A 409 -59.51 -2.52 -18.28
N ASN A 410 -58.25 -2.81 -18.63
CA ASN A 410 -57.52 -3.96 -18.11
C ASN A 410 -56.39 -3.59 -17.15
N ALA A 411 -56.21 -2.29 -16.85
CA ALA A 411 -55.11 -1.75 -16.05
C ALA A 411 -53.73 -2.21 -16.55
N ARG A 412 -53.46 -2.02 -17.86
CA ARG A 412 -52.19 -2.37 -18.51
C ARG A 412 -51.51 -1.14 -19.11
N LEU A 413 -50.20 -1.25 -19.33
CA LEU A 413 -49.34 -0.17 -19.80
C LEU A 413 -48.43 -0.65 -20.95
N ALA A 414 -48.29 0.21 -21.96
CA ALA A 414 -47.21 0.19 -22.93
C ALA A 414 -46.36 1.44 -22.69
N ILE A 415 -45.04 1.32 -22.70
CA ILE A 415 -44.15 2.47 -22.53
C ILE A 415 -42.99 2.39 -23.52
N ASP A 416 -42.54 3.55 -23.96
CA ASP A 416 -41.30 3.78 -24.69
C ASP A 416 -40.17 3.68 -23.67
N ASN A 417 -39.45 2.57 -23.66
CA ASN A 417 -38.47 2.30 -22.62
C ASN A 417 -37.16 3.06 -22.87
N ASN A 418 -36.81 3.30 -24.15
CA ASN A 418 -35.54 3.93 -24.54
C ASN A 418 -35.65 5.46 -24.73
N GLY A 419 -36.86 6.01 -24.66
CA GLY A 419 -37.17 7.42 -24.81
C GLY A 419 -37.09 7.93 -26.25
N ASP A 420 -37.14 7.06 -27.26
CA ASP A 420 -37.00 7.44 -28.67
C ASP A 420 -38.28 8.03 -29.31
N GLY A 421 -39.36 8.10 -28.53
CA GLY A 421 -40.67 8.59 -28.94
C GLY A 421 -41.54 7.50 -29.59
N GLN A 422 -41.09 6.25 -29.62
CA GLN A 422 -41.82 5.13 -30.21
C GLN A 422 -41.96 3.98 -29.21
N ILE A 423 -43.03 3.19 -29.38
CA ILE A 423 -43.24 1.94 -28.66
C ILE A 423 -43.30 0.86 -29.74
N ASN A 424 -42.21 0.13 -29.95
CA ASN A 424 -42.08 -0.77 -31.10
C ASN A 424 -41.28 -2.06 -30.82
N GLY A 425 -41.17 -2.46 -29.55
CA GLY A 425 -40.50 -3.69 -29.13
C GLY A 425 -38.99 -3.55 -28.94
N ASN A 426 -38.47 -2.32 -28.84
CA ASN A 426 -37.06 -2.10 -28.52
C ASN A 426 -36.71 -2.63 -27.12
N THR A 427 -35.45 -3.06 -26.94
CA THR A 427 -34.93 -3.50 -25.65
C THR A 427 -33.92 -2.51 -25.11
N VAL A 428 -34.07 -2.13 -23.84
CA VAL A 428 -33.15 -1.21 -23.17
C VAL A 428 -32.05 -1.91 -22.40
N TRP A 429 -30.94 -1.19 -22.25
CA TRP A 429 -29.81 -1.62 -21.43
C TRP A 429 -29.87 -0.90 -20.08
N VAL A 430 -29.32 -1.53 -19.05
CA VAL A 430 -29.11 -0.89 -17.75
C VAL A 430 -27.74 -0.22 -17.75
N ALA A 431 -27.72 1.11 -17.69
CA ALA A 431 -26.53 1.91 -17.52
C ALA A 431 -26.08 1.87 -16.06
N LEU A 432 -24.86 1.38 -15.86
CA LEU A 432 -24.18 1.35 -14.58
C LEU A 432 -23.20 2.53 -14.48
N ALA A 433 -22.77 2.83 -13.25
CA ALA A 433 -21.69 3.79 -13.02
C ALA A 433 -20.44 3.44 -13.86
N GLY A 434 -19.64 4.45 -14.22
CA GLY A 434 -18.39 4.25 -14.95
C GLY A 434 -18.56 3.99 -16.45
N GLY A 435 -19.76 4.20 -17.02
CA GLY A 435 -20.02 3.97 -18.45
C GLY A 435 -20.15 2.50 -18.83
N VAL A 436 -20.28 1.62 -17.83
CA VAL A 436 -20.54 0.19 -18.01
C VAL A 436 -22.01 -0.02 -18.32
N ARG A 437 -22.30 -0.97 -19.21
CA ARG A 437 -23.67 -1.33 -19.60
C ARG A 437 -23.95 -2.79 -19.27
N MET A 438 -25.15 -3.05 -18.78
CA MET A 438 -25.67 -4.38 -18.59
C MET A 438 -26.79 -4.63 -19.61
N ARG A 439 -26.57 -5.56 -20.52
CA ARG A 439 -27.53 -5.92 -21.58
C ARG A 439 -28.22 -7.26 -21.24
N PRO A 440 -29.55 -7.29 -21.06
CA PRO A 440 -30.27 -8.53 -20.87
C PRO A 440 -30.37 -9.31 -22.18
N SER A 441 -30.14 -10.62 -22.13
CA SER A 441 -30.35 -11.55 -23.24
C SER A 441 -30.77 -12.92 -22.70
N GLY A 442 -32.05 -13.26 -22.80
CA GLY A 442 -32.56 -14.48 -22.17
C GLY A 442 -32.48 -14.38 -20.66
N MET A 443 -31.72 -15.25 -19.98
CA MET A 443 -31.35 -15.17 -18.54
C MET A 443 -29.85 -14.93 -18.35
N SER A 444 -29.22 -14.33 -19.37
CA SER A 444 -27.82 -13.94 -19.39
C SER A 444 -27.69 -12.42 -19.42
N PHE A 445 -26.60 -11.92 -18.86
CA PHE A 445 -26.28 -10.51 -18.86
C PHE A 445 -24.85 -10.30 -19.37
N ASP A 446 -24.73 -9.46 -20.37
CA ASP A 446 -23.43 -8.93 -20.78
C ASP A 446 -23.12 -7.67 -19.97
N ILE A 447 -21.99 -7.67 -19.29
CA ILE A 447 -21.33 -6.50 -18.72
C ILE A 447 -20.34 -5.97 -19.75
N ILE A 448 -20.69 -4.85 -20.36
CA ILE A 448 -19.95 -4.24 -21.45
C ILE A 448 -19.24 -3.00 -20.94
N THR A 449 -17.91 -3.04 -20.95
CA THR A 449 -17.05 -1.88 -20.70
C THR A 449 -16.55 -1.35 -22.04
N ASN A 450 -17.00 -0.16 -22.43
CA ASN A 450 -16.76 0.33 -23.78
C ASN A 450 -15.33 0.82 -23.98
N ARG A 451 -14.72 0.44 -25.11
CA ARG A 451 -13.37 0.88 -25.49
C ARG A 451 -13.23 2.40 -25.53
N GLN A 452 -14.27 3.15 -25.87
CA GLN A 452 -14.24 4.62 -25.98
C GLN A 452 -13.98 5.32 -24.63
N LEU A 453 -13.99 4.57 -23.53
CA LEU A 453 -13.59 5.06 -22.21
C LEU A 453 -12.05 4.96 -22.00
N PHE A 454 -11.31 4.34 -22.94
CA PHE A 454 -9.89 4.03 -22.85
C PHE A 454 -9.15 4.32 -24.17
N GLU A 455 -7.94 4.86 -24.12
CA GLU A 455 -7.22 5.36 -25.30
C GLU A 455 -6.53 4.23 -26.11
N ASP A 456 -5.99 3.22 -25.42
CA ASP A 456 -5.10 2.21 -26.04
C ASP A 456 -5.80 0.92 -26.45
N ARG A 457 -7.14 0.92 -26.54
CA ARG A 457 -7.91 -0.32 -26.67
C ARG A 457 -8.72 -0.37 -27.96
N THR A 458 -8.61 -1.50 -28.65
CA THR A 458 -9.21 -1.69 -29.97
C THR A 458 -10.61 -2.29 -29.92
N THR A 459 -11.01 -2.95 -28.84
CA THR A 459 -12.30 -3.65 -28.72
C THR A 459 -12.98 -3.36 -27.39
N ASN A 460 -14.31 -3.46 -27.34
CA ASN A 460 -15.02 -3.43 -26.07
C ASN A 460 -14.63 -4.66 -25.26
N GLU A 461 -14.52 -4.49 -23.95
CA GLU A 461 -14.45 -5.62 -23.03
C GLU A 461 -15.89 -6.06 -22.73
N VAL A 462 -16.14 -7.35 -22.91
CA VAL A 462 -17.44 -7.96 -22.62
C VAL A 462 -17.20 -9.14 -21.69
N THR A 463 -17.80 -9.08 -20.53
CA THR A 463 -17.88 -10.18 -19.57
C THR A 463 -19.35 -10.52 -19.33
N THR A 464 -19.63 -11.71 -18.84
CA THR A 464 -20.99 -12.24 -18.76
C THR A 464 -21.23 -12.94 -17.44
N PHE A 465 -22.48 -12.95 -17.02
CA PHE A 465 -22.98 -13.88 -16.01
C PHE A 465 -24.37 -14.36 -16.40
N ASN A 466 -24.72 -15.55 -15.92
CA ASN A 466 -26.01 -16.18 -16.17
C ASN A 466 -26.77 -16.34 -14.86
N ILE A 467 -28.09 -16.19 -14.94
CA ILE A 467 -29.02 -16.61 -13.92
C ILE A 467 -29.57 -17.97 -14.37
N ILE A 468 -29.34 -18.99 -13.56
CA ILE A 468 -29.76 -20.35 -13.87
C ILE A 468 -30.76 -20.85 -12.83
N ALA A 469 -31.75 -21.62 -13.28
CA ALA A 469 -32.67 -22.32 -12.38
C ALA A 469 -32.32 -23.82 -12.35
N THR A 470 -32.20 -24.38 -11.15
CA THR A 470 -32.13 -25.82 -10.93
C THR A 470 -33.32 -26.24 -10.06
N GLY A 471 -34.39 -26.68 -10.72
CA GLY A 471 -35.69 -26.85 -10.06
C GLY A 471 -36.23 -25.53 -9.54
N ASN A 472 -36.60 -25.46 -8.26
CA ASN A 472 -37.14 -24.25 -7.62
C ASN A 472 -36.05 -23.36 -7.02
N ARG A 473 -34.76 -23.59 -7.33
CA ARG A 473 -33.66 -22.77 -6.82
C ARG A 473 -33.04 -21.99 -7.96
N ILE A 474 -32.80 -20.70 -7.73
CA ILE A 474 -31.98 -19.88 -8.60
C ILE A 474 -30.55 -19.91 -8.11
N ASP A 475 -29.62 -19.92 -9.05
CA ASP A 475 -28.21 -19.74 -8.82
C ASP A 475 -27.61 -18.76 -9.83
N LEU A 476 -26.41 -18.27 -9.54
CA LEU A 476 -25.63 -17.48 -10.49
C LEU A 476 -24.54 -18.36 -11.08
N GLN A 477 -24.22 -18.12 -12.35
CA GLN A 477 -23.08 -18.73 -13.00
C GLN A 477 -22.26 -17.62 -13.64
N VAL A 478 -21.00 -17.50 -13.26
CA VAL A 478 -20.04 -16.61 -13.93
C VAL A 478 -19.10 -17.51 -14.73
N PRO A 479 -19.24 -17.59 -16.06
CA PRO A 479 -18.28 -18.32 -16.89
C PRO A 479 -16.86 -17.81 -16.62
N SER A 480 -15.89 -18.71 -16.54
CA SER A 480 -14.48 -18.35 -16.35
C SER A 480 -13.60 -19.43 -16.98
N PRO A 481 -12.61 -19.08 -17.81
CA PRO A 481 -12.21 -17.73 -18.21
C PRO A 481 -13.17 -17.08 -19.24
N GLN A 482 -13.10 -15.76 -19.39
CA GLN A 482 -13.77 -14.97 -20.44
C GLN A 482 -12.77 -14.02 -21.10
N GLY A 483 -12.17 -14.44 -22.21
CA GLY A 483 -11.03 -13.72 -22.79
C GLY A 483 -9.82 -13.76 -21.85
N ASN A 484 -9.27 -12.60 -21.48
CA ASN A 484 -8.17 -12.48 -20.53
C ASN A 484 -8.63 -12.46 -19.05
N PHE A 485 -9.94 -12.34 -18.80
CA PHE A 485 -10.49 -12.32 -17.46
C PHE A 485 -10.67 -13.75 -16.94
N GLU A 486 -10.14 -14.03 -15.75
CA GLU A 486 -10.31 -15.30 -15.05
C GLU A 486 -10.61 -15.06 -13.57
N LEU A 487 -11.59 -15.79 -13.05
CA LEU A 487 -11.89 -15.88 -11.63
C LEU A 487 -10.94 -16.87 -10.94
N GLN A 488 -10.26 -16.41 -9.90
CA GLN A 488 -9.35 -17.19 -9.09
C GLN A 488 -9.96 -17.45 -7.71
N TYR A 489 -9.90 -18.70 -7.24
CA TYR A 489 -10.37 -19.06 -5.91
C TYR A 489 -9.48 -18.44 -4.82
N VAL A 490 -10.07 -17.68 -3.91
CA VAL A 490 -9.36 -16.98 -2.83
C VAL A 490 -9.72 -17.48 -1.43
N GLY A 491 -10.44 -18.60 -1.32
CA GLY A 491 -10.90 -19.18 -0.05
C GLY A 491 -12.37 -18.90 0.28
N ASP A 492 -12.93 -19.66 1.22
CA ASP A 492 -14.31 -19.50 1.72
C ASP A 492 -15.42 -19.53 0.65
N ASN A 493 -15.21 -20.23 -0.48
CA ASN A 493 -16.09 -20.22 -1.67
C ASN A 493 -16.14 -18.87 -2.41
N TRP A 494 -15.20 -17.96 -2.15
CA TRP A 494 -15.03 -16.76 -2.94
C TRP A 494 -14.06 -17.02 -4.09
N ASN A 495 -14.48 -16.57 -5.25
CA ASN A 495 -13.64 -16.41 -6.43
C ASN A 495 -13.54 -14.91 -6.75
N LYS A 496 -12.35 -14.44 -7.10
CA LYS A 496 -12.10 -13.05 -7.47
C LYS A 496 -11.34 -12.99 -8.78
N GLY A 497 -11.66 -11.99 -9.59
CA GLY A 497 -10.93 -11.71 -10.82
C GLY A 497 -11.12 -10.25 -11.18
N MET A 498 -10.20 -9.68 -11.94
CA MET A 498 -10.34 -8.32 -12.45
C MET A 498 -10.27 -8.34 -13.96
N THR A 499 -11.15 -7.58 -14.59
CA THR A 499 -11.15 -7.44 -16.05
C THR A 499 -9.99 -6.54 -16.51
N ASP A 500 -9.64 -6.57 -17.80
CA ASP A 500 -8.61 -5.72 -18.40
C ASP A 500 -8.90 -4.22 -18.19
N TYR A 501 -10.17 -3.85 -18.05
CA TYR A 501 -10.60 -2.46 -17.78
C TYR A 501 -10.85 -2.17 -16.29
N GLY A 502 -10.46 -3.09 -15.41
CA GLY A 502 -10.41 -2.84 -13.97
C GLY A 502 -11.72 -3.05 -13.22
N ILE A 503 -12.70 -3.77 -13.80
CA ILE A 503 -13.87 -4.20 -13.04
C ILE A 503 -13.44 -5.37 -12.15
N LEU A 504 -13.49 -5.19 -10.84
CA LEU A 504 -13.26 -6.27 -9.89
C LEU A 504 -14.53 -7.09 -9.73
N TRP A 505 -14.45 -8.38 -10.05
CA TRP A 505 -15.47 -9.39 -9.81
C TRP A 505 -15.18 -10.11 -8.51
N GLU A 506 -16.18 -10.20 -7.63
CA GLU A 506 -16.15 -11.06 -6.45
C GLU A 506 -17.39 -11.96 -6.47
N TYR A 507 -17.17 -13.24 -6.73
CA TYR A 507 -18.21 -14.24 -6.89
C TYR A 507 -18.16 -15.25 -5.75
N TYR A 508 -19.27 -15.40 -5.02
CA TYR A 508 -19.44 -16.40 -3.97
C TYR A 508 -20.12 -17.64 -4.57
N GLU A 509 -19.34 -18.70 -4.75
CA GLU A 509 -19.73 -19.97 -5.37
C GLU A 509 -20.36 -20.93 -4.35
N LYS A 510 -21.41 -20.49 -3.67
CA LYS A 510 -22.29 -21.35 -2.87
C LYS A 510 -23.69 -21.19 -3.40
N ARG A 511 -24.58 -22.18 -3.19
CA ARG A 511 -26.00 -22.03 -3.56
C ARG A 511 -26.82 -21.47 -2.41
N PRO A 512 -27.45 -20.30 -2.54
CA PRO A 512 -27.50 -19.42 -3.72
C PRO A 512 -26.25 -18.52 -3.85
N GLY A 513 -25.76 -18.36 -5.08
CA GLY A 513 -24.56 -17.56 -5.37
C GLY A 513 -24.75 -16.08 -5.07
N ARG A 514 -23.65 -15.35 -4.91
CA ARG A 514 -23.63 -13.88 -4.79
C ARG A 514 -22.58 -13.32 -5.71
N LEU A 515 -22.89 -12.23 -6.41
CA LEU A 515 -21.93 -11.54 -7.27
C LEU A 515 -21.82 -10.08 -6.85
N ARG A 516 -20.59 -9.60 -6.64
CA ARG A 516 -20.30 -8.18 -6.44
C ARG A 516 -19.37 -7.71 -7.54
N LEU A 517 -19.68 -6.58 -8.14
CA LEU A 517 -18.81 -5.90 -9.09
C LEU A 517 -18.42 -4.55 -8.51
N THR A 518 -17.12 -4.32 -8.37
CA THR A 518 -16.60 -2.98 -8.10
C THR A 518 -16.20 -2.35 -9.41
N ILE A 519 -17.08 -1.49 -9.91
CA ILE A 519 -16.88 -0.75 -11.16
C ILE A 519 -16.18 0.57 -10.82
N PRO A 520 -15.07 0.92 -11.50
CA PRO A 520 -14.43 2.22 -11.38
C PRO A 520 -15.44 3.36 -11.53
N SER A 521 -15.49 4.26 -10.56
CA SER A 521 -16.42 5.40 -10.61
C SER A 521 -16.11 6.33 -11.77
N ARG A 522 -17.17 6.84 -12.41
CA ARG A 522 -17.18 7.86 -13.47
C ARG A 522 -16.25 9.04 -13.11
N GLN A 523 -15.37 9.44 -14.04
CA GLN A 523 -14.72 10.75 -13.99
C GLN A 523 -15.82 11.81 -13.99
N LEU A 524 -16.05 12.48 -12.85
CA LEU A 524 -16.68 13.79 -12.89
C LEU A 524 -15.77 14.66 -13.74
N ALA A 525 -16.31 15.13 -14.86
CA ALA A 525 -15.64 16.03 -15.79
C ALA A 525 -14.85 17.09 -15.00
N ALA A 526 -13.52 16.97 -15.03
CA ALA A 526 -12.66 18.09 -14.70
C ALA A 526 -12.98 19.19 -15.71
N GLY A 527 -13.20 20.39 -15.19
CA GLY A 527 -13.74 21.52 -15.91
C GLY A 527 -13.01 21.83 -17.22
N VAL A 528 -13.80 22.40 -18.14
CA VAL A 528 -13.41 23.11 -19.35
C VAL A 528 -11.99 23.69 -19.25
N TRP A 529 -11.04 23.05 -19.94
CA TRP A 529 -9.78 23.66 -20.32
C TRP A 529 -9.82 23.88 -21.83
N ALA A 530 -9.87 25.15 -22.24
CA ALA A 530 -9.93 25.55 -23.63
C ALA A 530 -8.53 25.42 -24.26
N GLY A 531 -8.35 24.38 -25.08
CA GLY A 531 -7.20 24.27 -25.98
C GLY A 531 -6.12 23.29 -25.52
N GLY A 532 -6.34 22.00 -25.78
CA GLY A 532 -5.33 20.95 -25.60
C GLY A 532 -5.99 19.60 -25.41
N THR A 533 -5.58 18.62 -26.20
CA THR A 533 -6.06 17.24 -26.26
C THR A 533 -6.45 16.68 -24.88
N LEU A 534 -7.72 16.32 -24.68
CA LEU A 534 -8.26 15.82 -23.41
C LEU A 534 -7.73 14.39 -23.15
N PRO A 535 -6.94 14.13 -22.09
CA PRO A 535 -6.55 12.77 -21.73
C PRO A 535 -7.72 12.07 -21.03
N GLY A 536 -8.25 11.02 -21.66
CA GLY A 536 -9.31 10.18 -21.13
C GLY A 536 -8.78 9.24 -20.05
N LYS A 537 -9.37 9.22 -18.85
CA LYS A 537 -8.92 8.32 -17.77
C LYS A 537 -10.07 7.82 -16.87
N GLY A 538 -10.90 6.92 -17.38
CA GLY A 538 -11.99 6.25 -16.64
C GLY A 538 -11.60 5.01 -15.84
N GLN A 539 -10.35 4.87 -15.39
CA GLN A 539 -9.89 3.69 -14.65
C GLN A 539 -9.97 3.91 -13.13
N ALA A 540 -10.04 2.83 -12.34
CA ALA A 540 -9.94 2.92 -10.89
C ALA A 540 -8.54 3.43 -10.55
N GLY A 541 -8.49 4.60 -9.93
CA GLY A 541 -7.26 5.25 -9.53
C GLY A 541 -6.81 4.77 -8.16
N GLY A 542 -5.63 4.18 -8.09
CA GLY A 542 -4.88 4.04 -6.86
C GLY A 542 -4.53 5.40 -6.25
N THR A 543 -4.45 5.46 -4.93
CA THR A 543 -3.82 6.58 -4.21
C THR A 543 -2.52 6.11 -3.60
N ILE A 544 -1.42 6.75 -3.98
CA ILE A 544 -0.09 6.54 -3.41
C ILE A 544 0.26 7.74 -2.54
N VAL A 545 0.88 7.48 -1.40
CA VAL A 545 1.30 8.53 -0.46
C VAL A 545 2.80 8.41 -0.25
N PHE A 546 3.52 9.46 -0.59
CA PHE A 546 4.91 9.64 -0.20
C PHE A 546 4.93 10.37 1.14
N THR A 547 5.72 9.91 2.09
CA THR A 547 5.82 10.55 3.40
C THR A 547 7.25 10.62 3.87
N THR A 548 7.58 11.64 4.66
CA THR A 548 8.81 11.77 5.46
C THR A 548 8.51 11.77 6.96
N ALA A 549 7.29 11.33 7.32
CA ALA A 549 6.80 11.23 8.68
C ALA A 549 5.90 9.99 8.80
N LYS A 550 6.42 8.82 8.40
CA LYS A 550 5.72 7.53 8.42
C LYS A 550 4.98 7.30 9.73
N SER A 551 5.63 7.56 10.85
CA SER A 551 5.08 7.46 12.21
C SER A 551 3.81 8.30 12.48
N LYS A 552 3.55 9.35 11.69
CA LYS A 552 2.34 10.19 11.81
C LYS A 552 1.15 9.69 10.98
N ILE A 553 1.38 8.89 9.94
CA ILE A 553 0.32 8.43 9.02
C ILE A 553 -0.22 7.07 9.44
N LEU A 554 0.65 6.19 9.91
CA LEU A 554 0.25 4.86 10.34
C LEU A 554 -0.20 4.93 11.79
N GLU A 555 -1.49 4.70 12.05
CA GLU A 555 -1.93 4.35 13.39
C GLU A 555 -1.20 3.06 13.81
N PRO A 556 -0.55 2.99 15.00
CA PRO A 556 0.31 1.87 15.43
C PRO A 556 -0.34 0.47 15.51
N ALA A 557 -1.52 0.22 14.94
CA ALA A 557 -2.35 -0.94 15.26
C ALA A 557 -2.80 -1.83 14.08
N LYS A 558 -2.32 -1.62 12.84
CA LYS A 558 -2.76 -2.46 11.70
C LYS A 558 -1.68 -3.04 10.80
N GLU A 559 -0.41 -2.75 11.01
CA GLU A 559 0.64 -3.42 10.24
C GLU A 559 0.94 -4.81 10.83
N ARG A 560 0.45 -5.82 10.09
CA ARG A 560 0.78 -7.27 10.13
C ARG A 560 -0.04 -8.18 11.08
N PRO A 561 -0.47 -9.37 10.61
CA PRO A 561 -0.77 -10.49 11.52
C PRO A 561 0.48 -10.79 12.36
N ALA A 562 0.28 -10.99 13.66
CA ALA A 562 1.31 -11.09 14.70
C ALA A 562 2.65 -11.61 14.19
N ALA A 563 3.65 -10.72 14.14
CA ALA A 563 5.03 -11.13 13.91
C ALA A 563 5.41 -12.20 14.94
N LYS A 564 6.12 -13.24 14.48
CA LYS A 564 6.85 -14.17 15.34
C LYS A 564 7.60 -13.36 16.41
N LYS A 565 7.69 -13.91 17.63
CA LYS A 565 8.54 -13.38 18.73
C LYS A 565 9.84 -12.84 18.16
N SER A 566 10.18 -11.60 18.52
CA SER A 566 11.40 -10.92 18.08
C SER A 566 12.61 -11.84 18.27
N PHE A 567 13.43 -11.93 17.23
CA PHE A 567 14.61 -12.79 17.20
C PHE A 567 15.85 -11.91 17.25
N CYS A 568 16.52 -11.92 18.40
CA CYS A 568 17.75 -11.20 18.59
C CYS A 568 18.84 -11.67 17.61
N GLY A 569 19.46 -10.73 16.91
CA GLY A 569 20.46 -10.99 15.88
C GLY A 569 19.94 -10.84 14.44
N GLY A 570 18.76 -10.24 14.27
CA GLY A 570 18.14 -9.94 12.98
C GLY A 570 18.74 -8.71 12.27
N GLY A 571 19.61 -7.95 12.95
CA GLY A 571 20.30 -6.75 12.50
C GLY A 571 19.44 -5.49 12.41
N SER A 572 18.28 -5.49 13.06
CA SER A 572 17.43 -4.32 13.29
C SER A 572 16.86 -4.40 14.70
N VAL A 573 16.85 -3.28 15.43
CA VAL A 573 16.25 -3.22 16.77
C VAL A 573 14.73 -3.31 16.62
N GLU A 574 14.14 -4.44 17.00
CA GLU A 574 12.70 -4.66 16.97
C GLU A 574 12.03 -4.19 18.29
N ALA A 575 10.70 -4.09 18.30
CA ALA A 575 9.96 -3.68 19.49
C ALA A 575 10.20 -4.65 20.67
N GLY A 576 10.89 -4.17 21.71
CA GLY A 576 11.29 -4.97 22.89
C GLY A 576 12.80 -5.19 23.01
N GLU A 577 13.56 -4.86 21.97
CA GLU A 577 15.02 -4.90 21.96
C GLU A 577 15.61 -3.52 22.27
N GLU A 578 16.79 -3.48 22.89
CA GLU A 578 17.56 -2.25 23.16
C GLU A 578 18.69 -2.06 22.14
N CYS A 579 19.07 -3.13 21.43
CA CYS A 579 20.17 -3.17 20.47
C CYS A 579 20.09 -4.47 19.64
N ASP A 580 20.65 -4.50 18.42
CA ASP A 580 20.80 -5.72 17.58
C ASP A 580 21.90 -5.46 16.52
N PRO A 581 22.81 -6.42 16.22
CA PRO A 581 22.96 -7.76 16.82
C PRO A 581 23.81 -7.81 18.08
N PRO A 582 23.79 -8.94 18.82
CA PRO A 582 24.71 -9.18 19.93
C PRO A 582 26.16 -8.82 19.58
N GLY A 583 26.83 -8.09 20.46
CA GLY A 583 28.19 -7.60 20.29
C GLY A 583 28.32 -6.23 19.63
N THR A 584 27.25 -5.65 19.07
CA THR A 584 27.26 -4.25 18.59
C THR A 584 27.32 -3.24 19.73
N PHE A 585 27.70 -2.00 19.41
CA PHE A 585 27.64 -0.91 20.37
C PHE A 585 26.21 -0.41 20.51
N CYS A 586 25.82 -0.07 21.73
CA CYS A 586 24.61 0.67 21.98
C CYS A 586 24.93 1.93 22.79
N LEU A 587 24.09 2.96 22.63
CA LEU A 587 24.31 4.27 23.21
C LEU A 587 23.16 4.58 24.18
N TYR A 588 23.52 5.06 25.36
CA TYR A 588 22.57 5.59 26.34
C TYR A 588 22.94 7.03 26.62
N GLU A 589 22.00 7.93 26.41
CA GLU A 589 22.13 9.31 26.85
C GLU A 589 21.67 9.39 28.30
N ASP A 590 22.60 9.70 29.20
CA ASP A 590 22.26 9.85 30.61
C ASP A 590 21.27 11.01 30.78
N PRO A 591 20.09 10.77 31.40
CA PRO A 591 19.05 11.78 31.47
C PRO A 591 19.44 12.98 32.34
N VAL A 592 20.42 12.83 33.24
CA VAL A 592 20.89 13.87 34.17
C VAL A 592 22.08 14.61 33.59
N THR A 593 23.10 13.91 33.10
CA THR A 593 24.36 14.51 32.63
C THR A 593 24.37 14.81 31.13
N LYS A 594 23.43 14.23 30.36
CA LYS A 594 23.42 14.27 28.88
C LYS A 594 24.65 13.65 28.24
N ALA A 595 25.46 12.92 29.01
CA ALA A 595 26.62 12.22 28.49
C ALA A 595 26.17 10.93 27.77
N THR A 596 26.73 10.69 26.59
CA THR A 596 26.49 9.47 25.82
C THR A 596 27.42 8.35 26.30
N LEU A 597 26.87 7.35 26.98
CA LEU A 597 27.60 6.17 27.43
C LEU A 597 27.54 5.07 26.36
N LYS A 598 28.68 4.40 26.11
CA LYS A 598 28.80 3.25 25.19
C LYS A 598 28.65 1.92 25.94
N GLY A 599 27.64 1.14 25.58
CA GLY A 599 27.43 -0.24 26.02
C GLY A 599 27.73 -1.25 24.91
N LYS A 600 27.68 -2.54 25.23
CA LYS A 600 27.71 -3.64 24.25
C LYS A 600 26.39 -4.38 24.26
N CYS A 601 25.91 -4.75 23.08
CA CYS A 601 24.68 -5.50 22.93
C CYS A 601 24.84 -6.94 23.43
N GLY A 602 23.95 -7.38 24.32
CA GLY A 602 23.91 -8.73 24.85
C GLY A 602 23.27 -9.75 23.89
N PRO A 603 23.38 -11.06 24.19
CA PRO A 603 22.74 -12.14 23.41
C PRO A 603 21.21 -12.09 23.40
N ASP A 604 20.63 -11.37 24.35
CA ASP A 604 19.21 -11.11 24.54
C ASP A 604 18.78 -9.76 23.95
N CYS A 605 19.66 -9.11 23.19
CA CYS A 605 19.41 -7.80 22.57
C CYS A 605 19.12 -6.71 23.61
N LYS A 606 19.65 -6.89 24.82
CA LYS A 606 19.70 -5.90 25.89
C LYS A 606 21.05 -5.24 25.93
N CYS A 607 21.09 -3.95 26.23
CA CYS A 607 22.37 -3.29 26.41
C CYS A 607 23.06 -3.74 27.70
N ILE A 608 24.22 -4.38 27.54
CA ILE A 608 25.12 -4.65 28.64
C ILE A 608 26.01 -3.43 28.82
N TRP A 609 25.69 -2.65 29.84
CA TRP A 609 26.49 -1.52 30.27
C TRP A 609 27.71 -2.03 31.08
N PRO A 610 28.89 -1.40 30.95
CA PRO A 610 29.99 -1.68 31.86
C PRO A 610 29.52 -1.48 33.31
N LYS A 611 29.94 -2.37 34.21
CA LYS A 611 29.59 -2.25 35.63
C LYS A 611 30.06 -0.89 36.14
N PRO A 612 29.20 -0.16 36.87
CA PRO A 612 29.58 1.13 37.41
C PRO A 612 30.79 0.98 38.34
N LYS A 613 31.70 1.95 38.29
CA LYS A 613 32.96 1.92 39.03
C LYS A 613 32.91 2.94 40.16
N CYS A 614 32.66 2.42 41.37
CA CYS A 614 32.67 3.26 42.55
C CYS A 614 34.00 4.02 42.72
N GLY A 615 33.91 5.33 42.99
CA GLY A 615 35.04 6.20 43.29
C GLY A 615 35.70 6.81 42.04
N ASN A 616 35.00 6.85 40.90
CA ASN A 616 35.52 7.48 39.67
C ASN A 616 35.10 8.96 39.51
N GLN A 617 34.38 9.51 40.50
CA GLN A 617 33.89 10.89 40.57
C GLN A 617 32.73 11.18 39.60
N VAL A 618 32.10 10.17 39.01
CA VAL A 618 30.96 10.30 38.12
C VAL A 618 29.85 9.40 38.64
N LYS A 619 28.74 9.98 39.13
CA LYS A 619 27.60 9.20 39.61
C LYS A 619 26.87 8.54 38.44
N GLU A 620 27.12 7.26 38.24
CA GLU A 620 26.58 6.49 37.11
C GLU A 620 25.18 5.94 37.43
N ASN A 621 24.39 5.64 36.38
CA ASN A 621 23.06 5.09 36.55
C ASN A 621 23.14 3.71 37.25
N ARG A 622 22.41 3.56 38.37
CA ARG A 622 22.45 2.47 39.37
C ARG A 622 23.45 2.61 40.53
N GLU A 623 24.22 3.69 40.60
CA GLU A 623 24.96 4.06 41.81
C GLU A 623 24.10 4.91 42.76
N GLN A 624 24.05 4.55 44.04
CA GLN A 624 23.39 5.38 45.05
C GLN A 624 24.29 6.51 45.52
N CYS A 625 25.59 6.24 45.65
CA CYS A 625 26.61 7.22 45.95
C CYS A 625 27.94 6.92 45.27
N GLU A 626 28.80 7.95 45.20
CA GLU A 626 30.16 7.84 44.67
C GLU A 626 31.21 8.19 45.72
N VAL A 627 30.95 9.28 46.41
CA VAL A 627 31.62 9.64 47.66
C VAL A 627 30.62 9.57 48.80
N ALA A 628 31.12 9.46 50.04
CA ALA A 628 30.28 9.39 51.23
C ALA A 628 29.28 10.56 51.30
N GLU A 629 29.63 11.74 50.77
CA GLU A 629 28.79 12.94 50.73
C GLU A 629 27.50 12.78 49.90
N HIS A 630 27.46 11.81 48.98
CA HIS A 630 26.25 11.47 48.23
C HIS A 630 25.28 10.61 49.05
N CYS A 631 25.76 9.95 50.11
CA CYS A 631 24.94 9.21 51.05
C CYS A 631 24.64 10.16 52.24
N GLY A 632 23.36 10.42 52.56
CA GLY A 632 23.00 11.38 53.62
C GLY A 632 23.67 11.12 54.99
N THR A 633 23.58 12.08 55.92
CA THR A 633 24.29 12.03 57.22
C THR A 633 24.04 10.70 57.96
N GLY A 634 25.13 9.99 58.31
CA GLY A 634 25.09 8.67 58.95
C GLY A 634 25.08 7.47 57.99
N TYR A 635 25.39 7.69 56.72
CA TYR A 635 25.61 6.64 55.70
C TYR A 635 26.98 6.82 55.05
N GLU A 636 27.66 5.71 54.78
CA GLU A 636 28.91 5.65 54.03
C GLU A 636 28.69 5.01 52.66
N CYS A 637 29.47 5.45 51.66
CA CYS A 637 29.43 4.86 50.32
C CYS A 637 30.28 3.60 50.31
N ILE A 638 29.64 2.43 50.31
CA ILE A 638 30.33 1.15 50.14
C ILE A 638 29.73 0.44 48.93
N ASN A 639 30.58 0.14 47.94
CA ASN A 639 30.19 -0.55 46.71
C ASN A 639 29.01 0.13 45.99
N CYS A 640 29.10 1.45 45.78
CA CYS A 640 28.07 2.30 45.17
C CYS A 640 26.72 2.30 45.90
N LYS A 641 26.65 1.88 47.16
CA LYS A 641 25.42 1.88 47.97
C LYS A 641 25.60 2.73 49.22
N CYS A 642 24.54 3.47 49.57
CA CYS A 642 24.47 4.19 50.83
C CYS A 642 24.23 3.16 51.95
N VAL A 643 25.27 2.78 52.68
CA VAL A 643 25.15 1.83 53.80
C VAL A 643 25.21 2.62 55.10
N LYS A 644 24.29 2.33 56.03
CA LYS A 644 24.21 3.07 57.30
C LYS A 644 25.46 2.78 58.12
N GLU A 645 26.12 3.81 58.65
CA GLU A 645 27.28 3.64 59.53
C GLU A 645 26.85 2.86 60.79
N GLU A 646 27.19 1.58 60.86
CA GLU A 646 27.03 0.80 62.07
C GLU A 646 28.15 1.19 63.05
N LYS A 647 27.76 1.83 64.17
CA LYS A 647 28.67 2.10 65.29
C LYS A 647 29.27 0.77 65.76
N LYS A 648 30.54 0.55 65.42
CA LYS A 648 31.31 -0.64 65.83
C LYS A 648 31.47 -0.67 67.35
N GLU A 649 30.59 -1.42 68.04
CA GLU A 649 30.90 -2.02 69.34
C GLU A 649 31.59 -3.36 69.12
N THR A 650 32.82 -3.43 69.62
CA THR A 650 33.72 -4.58 69.58
C THR A 650 33.15 -5.74 70.40
N LYS A 651 32.78 -6.87 69.77
CA LYS A 651 32.68 -8.17 70.43
C LYS A 651 33.22 -9.33 69.60
N LEU A 652 33.99 -10.15 70.30
CA LEU A 652 34.69 -11.37 69.87
C LEU A 652 33.74 -12.47 69.37
N ALA A 653 34.24 -13.16 68.34
CA ALA A 653 34.16 -14.60 68.03
C ALA A 653 32.85 -15.38 68.29
N GLU A 654 32.25 -15.92 67.21
CA GLU A 654 31.92 -17.37 67.15
C GLU A 654 31.60 -17.89 65.73
N LYS A 655 32.30 -18.97 65.37
CA LYS A 655 32.00 -20.08 64.44
C LYS A 655 31.21 -19.84 63.15
N GLU A 656 31.93 -20.01 62.04
CA GLU A 656 31.42 -20.39 60.72
C GLU A 656 30.67 -21.73 60.76
N GLN A 657 29.46 -21.76 60.20
CA GLN A 657 28.86 -22.97 59.65
C GLN A 657 28.72 -22.79 58.13
N PRO A 658 29.14 -23.76 57.31
CA PRO A 658 28.97 -23.68 55.87
C PRO A 658 27.49 -23.82 55.50
N VAL A 659 27.00 -22.84 54.74
CA VAL A 659 25.66 -22.85 54.15
C VAL A 659 25.58 -23.99 53.14
N GLN A 660 24.78 -25.01 53.44
CA GLN A 660 24.39 -26.04 52.48
C GLN A 660 23.56 -25.40 51.37
N ILE A 661 24.17 -25.19 50.21
CA ILE A 661 23.49 -24.78 48.99
C ILE A 661 22.60 -25.95 48.56
N LYS A 662 21.29 -25.71 48.46
CA LYS A 662 20.35 -26.70 47.89
C LYS A 662 20.61 -26.80 46.39
N PRO A 663 20.77 -28.01 45.84
CA PRO A 663 21.01 -28.19 44.41
C PRO A 663 19.83 -27.66 43.58
N VAL A 664 20.14 -26.98 42.47
CA VAL A 664 19.15 -26.31 41.60
C VAL A 664 19.10 -26.98 40.23
N CYS A 665 18.07 -27.79 40.04
CA CYS A 665 17.85 -28.51 38.79
C CYS A 665 17.59 -27.59 37.60
N GLY A 666 18.26 -27.85 36.47
CA GLY A 666 18.09 -27.13 35.21
C GLY A 666 19.15 -26.06 34.93
N ASN A 667 20.24 -26.02 35.69
CA ASN A 667 21.30 -25.01 35.57
C ASN A 667 22.51 -25.46 34.73
N GLN A 668 22.45 -26.65 34.08
CA GLN A 668 23.53 -27.23 33.26
C GLN A 668 24.81 -27.62 34.03
N ILE A 669 24.78 -27.71 35.36
CA ILE A 669 25.91 -28.15 36.19
C ILE A 669 25.43 -29.33 37.05
N LEU A 670 26.11 -30.49 36.96
CA LEU A 670 25.77 -31.64 37.80
C LEU A 670 26.34 -31.46 39.21
N GLU A 671 25.51 -31.08 40.17
CA GLU A 671 25.89 -30.77 41.54
C GLU A 671 25.86 -32.02 42.46
N GLN A 672 26.57 -31.96 43.60
CA GLN A 672 26.67 -33.11 44.52
C GLN A 672 25.31 -33.41 45.17
N GLY A 673 24.61 -34.41 44.63
CA GLY A 673 23.25 -34.80 45.03
C GLY A 673 22.28 -34.96 43.86
N GLU A 674 22.66 -34.54 42.66
CA GLU A 674 21.88 -34.69 41.42
C GLU A 674 22.27 -35.95 40.65
N VAL A 675 21.30 -36.59 40.01
CA VAL A 675 21.51 -37.82 39.21
C VAL A 675 21.43 -37.54 37.70
N CYS A 676 20.89 -36.38 37.31
CA CYS A 676 20.73 -35.97 35.90
C CYS A 676 20.55 -34.45 35.78
N GLU A 677 20.91 -33.89 34.62
CA GLU A 677 20.86 -32.45 34.30
C GLU A 677 20.73 -32.25 32.77
N TYR A 678 20.43 -31.02 32.29
CA TYR A 678 20.30 -30.72 30.87
C TYR A 678 21.64 -30.92 30.12
N GLY A 679 21.72 -32.00 29.34
CA GLY A 679 22.92 -32.41 28.59
C GLY A 679 23.61 -33.68 29.11
N TYR A 680 23.23 -34.18 30.30
CA TYR A 680 23.68 -35.46 30.85
C TYR A 680 22.51 -36.46 30.86
N PRO A 681 22.43 -37.38 29.88
CA PRO A 681 21.26 -38.23 29.70
C PRO A 681 21.15 -39.29 30.81
N CYS A 682 19.92 -39.51 31.27
CA CYS A 682 19.58 -40.68 32.08
C CYS A 682 19.76 -42.00 31.29
N PRO A 683 19.92 -43.15 31.97
CA PRO A 683 19.90 -44.46 31.32
C PRO A 683 18.65 -44.66 30.45
N GLN A 684 18.77 -45.48 29.41
CA GLN A 684 17.72 -45.71 28.43
C GLN A 684 16.42 -46.17 29.12
N GLY A 685 15.32 -45.44 28.91
CA GLY A 685 14.01 -45.68 29.55
C GLY A 685 13.64 -44.72 30.70
N TYR A 686 14.51 -43.76 31.03
CA TYR A 686 14.29 -42.78 32.10
C TYR A 686 14.39 -41.34 31.55
N VAL A 687 13.66 -40.41 32.17
CA VAL A 687 13.74 -38.96 31.93
C VAL A 687 14.14 -38.23 33.21
N CYS A 688 14.88 -37.14 33.06
CA CYS A 688 15.27 -36.32 34.20
C CYS A 688 14.08 -35.49 34.70
N ASN A 689 13.63 -35.72 35.93
CA ASN A 689 12.58 -34.94 36.58
C ASN A 689 12.95 -34.70 38.04
N ALA A 690 12.99 -33.43 38.45
CA ALA A 690 13.46 -33.00 39.77
C ALA A 690 14.83 -33.60 40.14
N CYS A 691 15.76 -33.59 39.19
CA CYS A 691 17.16 -34.02 39.33
C CYS A 691 17.34 -35.49 39.73
N LYS A 692 16.32 -36.30 39.42
CA LYS A 692 16.35 -37.76 39.50
C LYS A 692 15.90 -38.35 38.18
N CYS A 693 16.55 -39.42 37.76
CA CYS A 693 16.08 -40.21 36.62
C CYS A 693 14.81 -40.96 37.05
N GLN A 694 13.68 -40.62 36.44
CA GLN A 694 12.38 -41.27 36.64
C GLN A 694 12.03 -42.10 35.41
N GLU A 695 11.50 -43.31 35.59
CA GLU A 695 11.07 -44.15 34.46
C GLU A 695 10.03 -43.41 33.62
N ILE A 696 10.17 -43.49 32.30
CA ILE A 696 9.14 -43.02 31.39
C ILE A 696 7.94 -43.94 31.59
N PRO A 697 6.78 -43.44 32.05
CA PRO A 697 5.61 -44.27 32.24
C PRO A 697 5.27 -44.95 30.91
N LYS A 698 5.30 -46.30 30.89
CA LYS A 698 4.94 -47.09 29.72
C LYS A 698 3.54 -46.67 29.29
N GLN A 699 3.43 -45.97 28.17
CA GLN A 699 2.14 -45.65 27.59
C GLN A 699 1.48 -46.96 27.19
N GLU A 700 0.45 -47.38 27.93
CA GLU A 700 -0.47 -48.38 27.44
C GLU A 700 -1.15 -47.84 26.17
N PRO A 701 -1.23 -48.63 25.09
CA PRO A 701 -1.77 -48.17 23.83
C PRO A 701 -3.23 -47.76 24.02
N LYS A 702 -3.51 -46.45 23.96
CA LYS A 702 -4.88 -45.93 23.98
C LYS A 702 -5.64 -46.51 22.79
N GLY A 703 -6.60 -47.37 23.07
CA GLY A 703 -7.46 -48.00 22.07
C GLY A 703 -8.22 -46.95 21.24
N PHE A 704 -8.48 -47.30 19.99
CA PHE A 704 -9.14 -46.48 18.94
C PHE A 704 -10.36 -45.67 19.43
N PHE A 705 -11.12 -46.20 20.39
CA PHE A 705 -12.28 -45.54 20.98
C PHE A 705 -11.97 -44.28 21.81
N SER A 706 -10.80 -44.18 22.45
CA SER A 706 -10.42 -42.95 23.19
C SER A 706 -10.18 -41.77 22.24
N LYS A 707 -9.68 -42.03 21.03
CA LYS A 707 -9.44 -40.98 20.02
C LYS A 707 -10.75 -40.42 19.44
N ILE A 708 -11.79 -41.25 19.35
CA ILE A 708 -13.13 -40.81 18.89
C ILE A 708 -13.78 -39.91 19.94
N ILE A 709 -13.65 -40.23 21.23
CA ILE A 709 -14.22 -39.41 22.32
C ILE A 709 -13.51 -38.05 22.42
N ASP A 710 -12.18 -38.01 22.26
CA ASP A 710 -11.42 -36.75 22.26
C ASP A 710 -11.70 -35.90 21.02
N TRP A 711 -12.04 -36.53 19.88
CA TRP A 711 -12.50 -35.82 18.69
C TRP A 711 -13.90 -35.20 18.88
N PHE A 712 -14.82 -35.93 19.50
CA PHE A 712 -16.17 -35.41 19.80
C PHE A 712 -16.17 -34.28 20.84
N LYS A 713 -15.28 -34.32 21.83
CA LYS A 713 -15.14 -33.25 22.84
C LYS A 713 -14.58 -31.94 22.30
N ASN A 714 -13.92 -31.98 21.13
CA ASN A 714 -13.42 -30.78 20.45
C ASN A 714 -14.39 -30.26 19.38
N LEU A 715 -15.51 -30.96 19.14
CA LEU A 715 -16.52 -30.59 18.15
C LEU A 715 -17.78 -29.91 18.76
N PHE A 716 -17.89 -29.90 20.08
CA PHE A 716 -18.88 -29.15 20.87
C PHE A 716 -18.14 -28.30 21.89
#